data_AF-A0A7J7P1D8-F1
#
_entry.id   AF-A0A7J7P1D8-F1
#
_cell.length_a   1.000
_cell.length_b   1.000
_cell.length_c   1.000
_cell.angle_alpha   90.00
_cell.angle_beta   90.00
_cell.angle_gamma   90.00
#
_symmetry.space_group_name_H-M   'P 1'
#
loop_
_entity.id
_entity.type
_entity.pdbx_description
1 polymer ?
#
loop_
_entity_poly.entity_id
_entity_poly.type
_entity_poly.pdbx_seq_one_letter_code
_entity_poly.pdbx_strand_id
1 'polypeptide(L)'
;MSVSGLACNTSVSGLAFNPSRFSFLGIPNQNSRVTYRRVSSPLNGKFRRNMGHLVDSISWIQTTRKCVVQQTHKIKSAIDASFGDMADNFIAIFPRINIRDPYKRLGISTEASEDEIQAARNFLIKKYSGHTPSVDAIEAAHDQIIMQKFHERRRPKLNIKKKLRDVTQSRIIQAVTSRFQTPRTNVILKTAAVFIVLGVLTVLFPTEEGPTFQVALSLMATIYFINDRLKSKFRALLYGIGAFGVSWLVGTFLMVSVIPPVLRGLRSLEVTTSLLTRGNVNLVQAKVDLENHVYVPDLDSNMDSPDQFVEDYISNLSKTSIDMSKPLWEVYILNVKTAEAEALVIFKIHHSIGDGLAISSMLLSCARKVSDPEQLPTFPLQKAAVSSNKSHFYWWWIFEKIWMAFLLLWNTLADVWMSSVVLMYLKDSDTPLKGATGVEFRPKRFVHRTVSMDDVKLVKNATNATINDVLVGVSTAALSHYVNRRYGDMKGAEQKKNNLPKDIRITATIPINLRGYAEIKDFAEMMDNEKTIKLSNKAGVIFLPFTIALRDNPLDYVHHAKSTIDRLKHSFGPICAFFSSISIVKLFGVKVAVAVLGRVFSHTTVVFSNIAGPLEEISMYGHPIAYISPSVYGHAEALTLHFQSYANKMTISLGVDEATIPDPHRLCDDLEESLKLIKEAVIARQ
;
A
#
# COMPACT_ATOMS: atom_id res chain seq x y z
N MET A 1 -28.25 -19.24 -33.48
CA MET A 1 -27.50 -17.96 -33.59
C MET A 1 -26.80 -17.72 -32.26
N SER A 2 -25.56 -17.25 -32.25
CA SER A 2 -24.76 -17.18 -31.01
C SER A 2 -24.80 -15.80 -30.37
N VAL A 3 -24.98 -15.74 -29.05
CA VAL A 3 -24.91 -14.50 -28.27
C VAL A 3 -23.45 -14.13 -28.04
N SER A 4 -23.05 -12.92 -28.47
CA SER A 4 -21.70 -12.37 -28.25
C SER A 4 -21.75 -11.18 -27.28
N GLY A 5 -21.83 -11.46 -25.98
CA GLY A 5 -21.84 -10.41 -24.95
C GLY A 5 -20.48 -9.71 -24.83
N LEU A 6 -20.44 -8.40 -25.13
CA LEU A 6 -19.26 -7.57 -24.92
C LEU A 6 -19.08 -7.26 -23.42
N ALA A 7 -18.34 -8.12 -22.71
CA ALA A 7 -17.96 -7.91 -21.33
C ALA A 7 -17.00 -6.69 -21.18
N CYS A 8 -17.56 -5.51 -20.91
CA CYS A 8 -16.82 -4.26 -20.79
C CYS A 8 -15.88 -4.29 -19.57
N ASN A 9 -14.58 -4.50 -19.82
CA ASN A 9 -13.57 -4.59 -18.77
C ASN A 9 -13.14 -3.18 -18.31
N THR A 10 -13.73 -2.67 -17.23
CA THR A 10 -13.34 -1.38 -16.65
C THR A 10 -12.59 -1.55 -15.33
N SER A 11 -11.41 -0.94 -15.22
CA SER A 11 -10.79 -0.67 -13.94
C SER A 11 -11.24 0.69 -13.40
N VAL A 12 -11.67 0.69 -12.14
CA VAL A 12 -11.63 1.84 -11.24
C VAL A 12 -10.35 1.70 -10.40
N SER A 13 -9.74 2.79 -9.94
CA SER A 13 -8.53 2.71 -9.11
C SER A 13 -8.29 4.02 -8.37
N GLY A 14 -8.22 3.94 -7.03
CA GLY A 14 -7.75 5.05 -6.20
C GLY A 14 -6.27 5.34 -6.42
N LEU A 15 -5.73 6.29 -5.64
CA LEU A 15 -4.35 6.77 -5.75
C LEU A 15 -3.34 5.78 -5.12
N ALA A 16 -3.08 4.68 -5.83
CA ALA A 16 -2.09 3.67 -5.47
C ALA A 16 -0.89 3.67 -6.44
N PHE A 17 0.33 3.84 -5.92
CA PHE A 17 1.55 3.84 -6.73
C PHE A 17 2.00 2.41 -7.04
N ASN A 18 1.92 1.99 -8.30
CA ASN A 18 2.33 0.64 -8.72
C ASN A 18 3.40 0.67 -9.85
N PRO A 19 4.70 0.57 -9.51
CA PRO A 19 5.79 0.57 -10.49
C PRO A 19 6.00 -0.80 -11.19
N SER A 20 5.19 -1.82 -10.90
CA SER A 20 5.38 -3.20 -11.39
C SER A 20 5.25 -3.40 -12.91
N ARG A 21 4.95 -2.35 -13.69
CA ARG A 21 5.13 -2.33 -15.15
C ARG A 21 6.59 -2.55 -15.61
N PHE A 22 7.56 -2.54 -14.69
CA PHE A 22 8.97 -2.85 -14.94
C PHE A 22 9.48 -4.06 -14.14
N SER A 23 8.77 -5.19 -14.22
CA SER A 23 9.23 -6.49 -13.70
C SER A 23 10.43 -7.05 -14.48
N PHE A 24 11.64 -6.64 -14.09
CA PHE A 24 12.89 -7.28 -14.53
C PHE A 24 13.07 -8.67 -13.89
N LEU A 25 12.33 -9.68 -14.36
CA LEU A 25 12.71 -11.10 -14.31
C LEU A 25 11.68 -11.96 -15.07
N GLY A 26 12.13 -12.67 -16.11
CA GLY A 26 11.26 -13.47 -16.97
C GLY A 26 12.03 -14.14 -18.10
N ILE A 27 13.02 -14.98 -17.77
CA ILE A 27 13.73 -15.78 -18.77
C ILE A 27 12.72 -16.80 -19.36
N PRO A 28 12.49 -16.82 -20.68
CA PRO A 28 11.57 -17.79 -21.29
C PRO A 28 12.18 -19.19 -21.19
N ASN A 29 11.57 -20.06 -20.39
CA ASN A 29 12.01 -21.43 -20.24
C ASN A 29 11.69 -22.23 -21.52
N GLN A 30 12.71 -22.60 -22.29
CA GLN A 30 12.54 -23.38 -23.52
C GLN A 30 12.15 -24.83 -23.20
N ASN A 31 10.83 -25.08 -23.10
CA ASN A 31 10.28 -26.43 -23.22
C ASN A 31 9.56 -26.57 -24.57
N SER A 32 10.05 -27.52 -25.37
CA SER A 32 9.58 -27.83 -26.72
C SER A 32 8.14 -28.36 -26.71
N ARG A 33 7.19 -27.57 -27.23
CA ARG A 33 5.86 -28.07 -27.59
C ARG A 33 5.89 -28.63 -29.01
N VAL A 34 5.79 -29.96 -29.10
CA VAL A 34 5.63 -30.70 -30.36
C VAL A 34 4.38 -30.21 -31.09
N THR A 35 4.55 -29.70 -32.30
CA THR A 35 3.43 -29.30 -33.16
C THR A 35 2.82 -30.51 -33.84
N TYR A 36 1.60 -30.90 -33.45
CA TYR A 36 0.78 -31.84 -34.22
C TYR A 36 0.40 -31.24 -35.57
N ARG A 37 1.15 -31.58 -36.62
CA ARG A 37 0.84 -31.18 -38.01
C ARG A 37 0.46 -32.41 -38.84
N ARG A 38 -0.84 -32.72 -38.87
CA ARG A 38 -1.42 -33.81 -39.68
C ARG A 38 -1.34 -33.44 -41.18
N VAL A 39 -0.32 -33.92 -41.88
CA VAL A 39 -0.26 -33.98 -43.35
C VAL A 39 0.32 -35.33 -43.77
N SER A 40 -0.18 -35.86 -44.88
CA SER A 40 0.08 -37.20 -45.44
C SER A 40 1.54 -37.56 -45.70
N SER A 41 1.87 -38.83 -45.50
CA SER A 41 2.99 -39.51 -46.18
C SER A 41 2.58 -39.98 -47.58
N PRO A 42 3.57 -40.23 -48.46
CA PRO A 42 3.47 -41.27 -49.48
C PRO A 42 4.57 -42.35 -49.31
N LEU A 43 4.40 -43.49 -49.98
CA LEU A 43 5.25 -44.67 -49.87
C LEU A 43 6.59 -44.53 -50.60
N ASN A 44 7.65 -45.13 -50.05
CA ASN A 44 8.62 -46.06 -50.68
C ASN A 44 9.94 -46.11 -49.86
N GLY A 45 10.66 -47.23 -49.73
CA GLY A 45 10.34 -48.61 -50.14
C GLY A 45 11.56 -49.54 -50.00
N LYS A 46 11.31 -50.83 -49.68
CA LYS A 46 12.23 -52.01 -49.80
C LYS A 46 13.71 -51.85 -49.39
N PHE A 47 14.11 -52.50 -48.29
CA PHE A 47 15.14 -53.58 -48.24
C PHE A 47 15.24 -54.11 -46.78
N ARG A 48 15.77 -55.30 -46.44
CA ARG A 48 15.74 -56.69 -46.98
C ARG A 48 16.60 -57.55 -46.02
N ARG A 49 16.28 -58.83 -45.79
CA ARG A 49 17.08 -59.85 -45.03
C ARG A 49 17.21 -59.61 -43.50
N ASN A 50 17.53 -60.61 -42.67
CA ASN A 50 17.17 -62.05 -42.63
C ASN A 50 17.68 -62.61 -41.29
N MET A 51 16.93 -63.50 -40.62
CA MET A 51 17.40 -64.44 -39.56
C MET A 51 17.98 -63.77 -38.28
N GLY A 52 18.11 -64.45 -37.14
CA GLY A 52 17.46 -65.71 -36.77
C GLY A 52 18.22 -66.52 -35.69
N HIS A 53 17.62 -66.59 -34.49
CA HIS A 53 17.73 -67.68 -33.49
C HIS A 53 19.04 -67.94 -32.70
N LEU A 54 18.82 -68.37 -31.44
CA LEU A 54 19.69 -69.11 -30.50
C LEU A 54 21.01 -68.44 -30.00
N VAL A 55 21.61 -68.82 -28.85
CA VAL A 55 21.13 -69.25 -27.50
C VAL A 55 22.35 -69.43 -26.56
N ASP A 56 22.17 -69.33 -25.24
CA ASP A 56 23.10 -69.78 -24.16
C ASP A 56 24.51 -69.13 -24.06
N SER A 57 25.25 -69.15 -22.92
CA SER A 57 24.98 -69.38 -21.48
C SER A 57 26.24 -68.96 -20.66
N ILE A 58 26.45 -69.48 -19.43
CA ILE A 58 27.69 -69.47 -18.60
C ILE A 58 28.01 -68.10 -17.93
N SER A 59 27.61 -67.79 -16.67
CA SER A 59 28.02 -68.31 -15.33
C SER A 59 29.39 -67.79 -14.83
N TRP A 60 29.69 -67.55 -13.53
CA TRP A 60 29.07 -67.92 -12.22
C TRP A 60 28.79 -66.66 -11.34
N ILE A 61 28.94 -66.47 -10.00
CA ILE A 61 29.50 -67.23 -8.84
C ILE A 61 29.03 -66.71 -7.44
N GLN A 62 29.12 -67.57 -6.40
CA GLN A 62 29.27 -67.38 -4.93
C GLN A 62 28.67 -66.13 -4.19
N THR A 63 27.61 -66.22 -3.35
CA THR A 63 27.43 -66.75 -1.94
C THR A 63 27.70 -65.75 -0.79
N THR A 64 27.09 -65.77 0.41
CA THR A 64 26.30 -66.81 1.15
C THR A 64 25.33 -66.26 2.24
N ARG A 65 24.13 -66.87 2.40
CA ARG A 65 23.39 -67.35 3.64
C ARG A 65 23.31 -66.51 4.96
N LYS A 66 22.33 -66.62 5.91
CA LYS A 66 21.28 -67.61 6.39
C LYS A 66 19.98 -66.81 6.76
N CYS A 67 18.71 -67.26 6.67
CA CYS A 67 17.93 -68.35 7.35
C CYS A 67 17.55 -68.06 8.84
N VAL A 68 16.38 -68.39 9.43
CA VAL A 68 15.20 -69.19 8.97
C VAL A 68 13.87 -68.98 9.78
N VAL A 69 12.72 -68.97 9.08
CA VAL A 69 11.36 -69.55 9.31
C VAL A 69 10.76 -69.81 10.73
N GLN A 70 9.48 -69.40 10.95
CA GLN A 70 8.38 -70.31 11.39
C GLN A 70 6.94 -69.82 11.11
N GLN A 71 5.96 -70.71 11.32
CA GLN A 71 4.61 -70.79 10.73
C GLN A 71 3.71 -71.68 11.65
N THR A 72 2.37 -71.68 11.69
CA THR A 72 1.24 -70.88 11.13
C THR A 72 -0.05 -71.27 11.92
N HIS A 73 -1.21 -70.59 11.73
CA HIS A 73 -2.55 -71.19 11.46
C HIS A 73 -3.72 -70.17 11.58
N LYS A 74 -4.95 -70.55 11.20
CA LYS A 74 -6.14 -69.68 11.06
C LYS A 74 -7.46 -70.48 11.23
N ILE A 75 -8.52 -69.80 11.68
CA ILE A 75 -9.96 -70.20 11.67
C ILE A 75 -10.41 -71.32 12.65
N LYS A 76 -11.22 -70.93 13.64
CA LYS A 76 -12.63 -71.39 13.78
C LYS A 76 -13.44 -70.41 14.64
N SER A 77 -14.76 -70.64 14.72
CA SER A 77 -15.77 -69.74 15.32
C SER A 77 -16.80 -70.52 16.14
N ALA A 78 -17.56 -69.78 16.95
CA ALA A 78 -18.90 -70.05 17.50
C ALA A 78 -19.02 -70.49 18.98
N ILE A 79 -19.84 -69.70 19.72
CA ILE A 79 -20.75 -70.11 20.84
C ILE A 79 -20.05 -70.54 22.15
N ASP A 80 -20.47 -70.15 23.37
CA ASP A 80 -21.60 -69.33 23.88
C ASP A 80 -21.16 -68.50 25.12
N ALA A 81 -21.99 -67.58 25.63
CA ALA A 81 -22.20 -67.28 27.06
C ALA A 81 -23.03 -65.99 27.33
N SER A 82 -24.33 -66.18 27.57
CA SER A 82 -25.26 -65.41 28.44
C SER A 82 -25.30 -63.87 28.48
N PHE A 83 -26.52 -63.35 28.49
CA PHE A 83 -26.87 -62.04 29.04
C PHE A 83 -26.52 -61.92 30.53
N GLY A 84 -26.32 -60.67 30.97
CA GLY A 84 -26.30 -60.25 32.37
C GLY A 84 -26.75 -58.80 32.46
N ASP A 85 -28.07 -58.59 32.51
CA ASP A 85 -28.68 -57.26 32.62
C ASP A 85 -28.94 -56.92 34.10
N MET A 86 -28.39 -55.80 34.55
CA MET A 86 -28.71 -55.16 35.83
C MET A 86 -28.31 -53.69 35.71
N ALA A 87 -29.31 -52.81 35.66
CA ALA A 87 -29.10 -51.38 35.73
C ALA A 87 -28.82 -50.96 37.18
N ASP A 88 -27.69 -50.30 37.41
CA ASP A 88 -27.50 -49.48 38.61
C ASP A 88 -26.93 -48.14 38.18
N ASN A 89 -27.64 -47.05 38.49
CA ASN A 89 -27.56 -45.80 37.73
C ASN A 89 -26.46 -44.86 38.24
N PHE A 90 -25.24 -45.39 38.37
CA PHE A 90 -24.05 -44.59 38.64
C PHE A 90 -23.60 -43.87 37.37
N ILE A 91 -23.86 -42.56 37.33
CA ILE A 91 -23.29 -41.64 36.34
C ILE A 91 -21.75 -41.78 36.39
N ALA A 92 -21.18 -42.41 35.36
CA ALA A 92 -19.75 -42.67 35.30
C ALA A 92 -18.99 -41.34 35.11
N ILE A 93 -18.42 -40.80 36.18
CA ILE A 93 -17.57 -39.60 36.12
C ILE A 93 -16.19 -40.01 35.62
N PHE A 94 -15.66 -39.28 34.63
CA PHE A 94 -14.31 -39.50 34.09
C PHE A 94 -13.24 -39.14 35.14
N PRO A 95 -12.45 -40.10 35.65
CA PRO A 95 -11.57 -39.88 36.80
C PRO A 95 -10.38 -38.95 36.53
N ARG A 96 -10.13 -38.61 35.26
CA ARG A 96 -9.01 -37.73 34.84
C ARG A 96 -9.44 -36.29 34.51
N ILE A 97 -10.70 -35.92 34.80
CA ILE A 97 -11.29 -34.60 34.52
C ILE A 97 -10.38 -33.43 34.94
N ASN A 98 -9.74 -33.49 36.11
CA ASN A 98 -8.89 -32.41 36.64
C ASN A 98 -7.41 -32.42 36.17
N ILE A 99 -6.98 -33.38 35.33
CA ILE A 99 -5.59 -33.46 34.86
C ILE A 99 -5.33 -32.42 33.76
N ARG A 100 -4.48 -31.42 34.03
CA ARG A 100 -4.17 -30.32 33.08
C ARG A 100 -3.39 -30.72 31.84
N ASP A 101 -2.66 -31.84 31.87
CA ASP A 101 -1.92 -32.37 30.73
C ASP A 101 -2.87 -33.17 29.82
N PRO A 102 -3.09 -32.76 28.56
CA PRO A 102 -4.13 -33.35 27.72
C PRO A 102 -3.81 -34.79 27.30
N TYR A 103 -2.53 -35.13 27.09
CA TYR A 103 -2.11 -36.49 26.75
C TYR A 103 -2.33 -37.42 27.95
N LYS A 104 -1.97 -36.98 29.17
CA LYS A 104 -2.26 -37.73 30.41
C LYS A 104 -3.76 -37.77 30.74
N ARG A 105 -4.53 -36.73 30.40
CA ARG A 105 -5.99 -36.73 30.56
C ARG A 105 -6.63 -37.80 29.66
N LEU A 106 -6.34 -37.81 28.36
CA LEU A 106 -6.79 -38.89 27.47
C LEU A 106 -6.18 -40.26 27.84
N GLY A 107 -4.99 -40.28 28.45
CA GLY A 107 -4.29 -41.50 28.87
C GLY A 107 -3.48 -42.15 27.76
N ILE A 108 -2.88 -41.33 26.90
CA ILE A 108 -2.12 -41.73 25.70
C ILE A 108 -0.69 -41.17 25.75
N SER A 109 0.21 -41.71 24.94
CA SER A 109 1.58 -41.20 24.81
C SER A 109 1.60 -39.81 24.15
N THR A 110 2.58 -38.97 24.50
CA THR A 110 2.91 -37.74 23.77
C THR A 110 3.35 -37.99 22.33
N GLU A 111 3.76 -39.22 22.01
CA GLU A 111 4.18 -39.65 20.67
C GLU A 111 3.05 -40.32 19.86
N ALA A 112 1.81 -40.38 20.41
CA ALA A 112 0.69 -41.07 19.78
C ALA A 112 0.33 -40.54 18.38
N SER A 113 -0.04 -41.46 17.50
CA SER A 113 -0.56 -41.16 16.17
C SER A 113 -1.92 -40.46 16.22
N GLU A 114 -2.32 -39.85 15.11
CA GLU A 114 -3.57 -39.07 15.05
C GLU A 114 -4.80 -39.99 15.08
N ASP A 115 -4.68 -41.21 14.56
CA ASP A 115 -5.69 -42.27 14.67
C ASP A 115 -5.85 -42.77 16.11
N GLU A 116 -4.76 -42.95 16.87
CA GLU A 116 -4.81 -43.32 18.30
C GLU A 116 -5.45 -42.23 19.16
N ILE A 117 -5.15 -40.96 18.89
CA ILE A 117 -5.76 -39.80 19.57
C ILE A 117 -7.28 -39.78 19.33
N GLN A 118 -7.71 -39.96 18.08
CA GLN A 118 -9.13 -39.99 17.72
C GLN A 118 -9.84 -41.23 18.29
N ALA A 119 -9.21 -42.40 18.28
CA ALA A 119 -9.73 -43.62 18.87
C ALA A 119 -9.91 -43.48 20.39
N ALA A 120 -8.93 -42.91 21.09
CA ALA A 120 -9.03 -42.63 22.53
C ALA A 120 -10.16 -41.66 22.86
N ARG A 121 -10.29 -40.54 22.11
CA ARG A 121 -11.42 -39.59 22.22
C ARG A 121 -12.76 -40.32 22.10
N ASN A 122 -12.95 -41.08 21.02
CA ASN A 122 -14.22 -41.75 20.70
C ASN A 122 -14.56 -42.84 21.72
N PHE A 123 -13.58 -43.61 22.20
CA PHE A 123 -13.76 -44.61 23.25
C PHE A 123 -14.17 -43.99 24.59
N LEU A 124 -13.49 -42.91 25.01
CA LEU A 124 -13.77 -42.25 26.28
C LEU A 124 -15.14 -41.56 26.27
N ILE A 125 -15.52 -40.87 25.18
CA ILE A 125 -16.86 -40.26 25.06
C ILE A 125 -17.94 -41.34 25.11
N LYS A 126 -17.77 -42.48 24.42
CA LYS A 126 -18.71 -43.60 24.49
C LYS A 126 -18.83 -44.21 25.90
N LYS A 127 -17.77 -44.12 26.72
CA LYS A 127 -17.76 -44.65 28.10
C LYS A 127 -18.30 -43.68 29.16
N TYR A 128 -18.22 -42.38 28.92
CA TYR A 128 -18.56 -41.33 29.90
C TYR A 128 -19.66 -40.36 29.39
N SER A 129 -20.44 -40.78 28.39
CA SER A 129 -21.49 -39.98 27.74
C SER A 129 -22.61 -39.50 28.68
N GLY A 130 -22.82 -40.18 29.81
CA GLY A 130 -23.81 -39.80 30.84
C GLY A 130 -23.42 -38.60 31.71
N HIS A 131 -22.23 -38.01 31.53
CA HIS A 131 -21.75 -36.89 32.35
C HIS A 131 -21.12 -35.79 31.49
N THR A 132 -21.87 -34.73 31.17
CA THR A 132 -21.45 -33.64 30.27
C THR A 132 -20.07 -33.06 30.62
N PRO A 133 -19.76 -32.68 31.89
CA PRO A 133 -18.44 -32.12 32.23
C PRO A 133 -17.27 -33.10 32.01
N SER A 134 -17.55 -34.40 31.92
CA SER A 134 -16.55 -35.40 31.54
C SER A 134 -16.34 -35.47 30.03
N VAL A 135 -17.40 -35.35 29.23
CA VAL A 135 -17.31 -35.23 27.76
C VAL A 135 -16.54 -33.96 27.40
N ASP A 136 -16.94 -32.81 27.95
CA ASP A 136 -16.30 -31.50 27.71
C ASP A 136 -14.79 -31.54 27.99
N ALA A 137 -14.38 -32.19 29.09
CA ALA A 137 -12.97 -32.32 29.46
C ALA A 137 -12.18 -33.28 28.54
N ILE A 138 -12.84 -34.28 27.93
CA ILE A 138 -12.24 -35.17 26.93
C ILE A 138 -12.05 -34.41 25.60
N GLU A 139 -13.06 -33.66 25.17
CA GLU A 139 -13.02 -32.90 23.91
C GLU A 139 -12.01 -31.74 24.00
N ALA A 140 -12.01 -30.97 25.09
CA ALA A 140 -11.01 -29.91 25.31
C ALA A 140 -9.56 -30.41 25.35
N ALA A 141 -9.33 -31.67 25.76
CA ALA A 141 -7.99 -32.28 25.72
C ALA A 141 -7.57 -32.70 24.32
N HIS A 142 -8.51 -33.26 23.55
CA HIS A 142 -8.31 -33.59 22.15
C HIS A 142 -7.92 -32.34 21.35
N ASP A 143 -8.67 -31.25 21.52
CA ASP A 143 -8.49 -30.04 20.70
C ASP A 143 -7.20 -29.29 21.06
N GLN A 144 -6.76 -29.34 22.33
CA GLN A 144 -5.42 -28.88 22.72
C GLN A 144 -4.30 -29.64 22.02
N ILE A 145 -4.42 -30.96 21.86
CA ILE A 145 -3.42 -31.80 21.16
C ILE A 145 -3.38 -31.46 19.67
N ILE A 146 -4.55 -31.30 19.03
CA ILE A 146 -4.64 -30.89 17.62
C ILE A 146 -4.02 -29.50 17.41
N MET A 147 -4.32 -28.53 18.28
CA MET A 147 -3.75 -27.18 18.24
C MET A 147 -2.22 -27.20 18.43
N GLN A 148 -1.70 -28.02 19.36
CA GLN A 148 -0.28 -28.19 19.58
C GLN A 148 0.43 -28.77 18.35
N LYS A 149 -0.09 -29.87 17.77
CA LYS A 149 0.47 -30.47 16.54
C LYS A 149 0.39 -29.51 15.35
N PHE A 150 -0.67 -28.70 15.23
CA PHE A 150 -0.77 -27.65 14.21
C PHE A 150 0.29 -26.55 14.39
N HIS A 151 0.58 -26.15 15.63
CA HIS A 151 1.60 -25.14 15.92
C HIS A 151 3.01 -25.63 15.58
N GLU A 152 3.32 -26.90 15.84
CA GLU A 152 4.59 -27.52 15.43
C GLU A 152 4.72 -27.62 13.91
N ARG A 153 3.66 -28.05 13.20
CA ARG A 153 3.62 -28.05 11.72
C ARG A 153 3.87 -26.63 11.14
N ARG A 154 3.36 -25.58 11.79
CA ARG A 154 3.60 -24.17 11.39
C ARG A 154 4.99 -23.63 11.75
N ARG A 155 5.80 -24.32 12.57
CA ARG A 155 7.19 -23.94 12.90
C ARG A 155 8.18 -25.07 12.57
N PRO A 156 8.46 -25.35 11.28
CA PRO A 156 9.55 -26.26 10.91
C PRO A 156 10.86 -25.78 11.55
N LYS A 157 11.56 -26.67 12.26
CA LYS A 157 12.81 -26.38 12.97
C LYS A 157 13.90 -25.96 11.98
N LEU A 158 13.98 -24.65 11.71
CA LEU A 158 14.91 -24.06 10.75
C LEU A 158 16.34 -24.30 11.21
N ASN A 159 16.99 -25.32 10.65
CA ASN A 159 18.43 -25.52 10.82
C ASN A 159 19.18 -24.44 10.04
N ILE A 160 19.38 -23.28 10.68
CA ILE A 160 20.00 -22.08 10.09
C ILE A 160 21.37 -22.42 9.51
N LYS A 161 22.16 -23.29 10.15
CA LYS A 161 23.47 -23.77 9.65
C LYS A 161 23.36 -24.47 8.30
N LYS A 162 22.36 -25.33 8.08
CA LYS A 162 22.11 -25.96 6.77
C LYS A 162 21.65 -24.92 5.74
N LYS A 163 20.61 -24.16 6.06
CA LYS A 163 20.02 -23.19 5.11
C LYS A 163 21.01 -22.09 4.70
N LEU A 164 21.89 -21.66 5.61
CA LEU A 164 22.99 -20.72 5.31
C LEU A 164 24.05 -21.34 4.38
N ARG A 165 24.37 -22.63 4.55
CA ARG A 165 25.29 -23.35 3.65
C ARG A 165 24.70 -23.47 2.24
N ASP A 166 23.43 -23.87 2.13
CA ASP A 166 22.72 -23.99 0.85
C ASP A 166 22.63 -22.63 0.13
N VAL A 167 22.34 -21.55 0.87
CA VAL A 167 22.29 -20.17 0.36
C VAL A 167 23.68 -19.66 -0.07
N THR A 168 24.73 -19.93 0.70
CA THR A 168 26.12 -19.54 0.35
C THR A 168 26.65 -20.32 -0.87
N GLN A 169 26.15 -21.54 -1.12
CA GLN A 169 26.46 -22.33 -2.32
C GLN A 169 25.56 -21.99 -3.54
N SER A 170 24.57 -21.10 -3.40
CA SER A 170 23.74 -20.67 -4.53
C SER A 170 24.57 -20.00 -5.63
N ARG A 171 24.41 -20.51 -6.87
CA ARG A 171 25.11 -20.02 -8.07
C ARG A 171 24.93 -18.51 -8.30
N ILE A 172 23.79 -17.96 -7.91
CA ILE A 172 23.49 -16.52 -8.00
C ILE A 172 24.27 -15.73 -6.93
N ILE A 173 24.29 -16.22 -5.69
CA ILE A 173 25.00 -15.57 -4.59
C ILE A 173 26.50 -15.64 -4.82
N GLN A 174 27.04 -16.77 -5.29
CA GLN A 174 28.43 -16.87 -5.75
C GLN A 174 28.73 -15.90 -6.92
N ALA A 175 27.82 -15.73 -7.88
CA ALA A 175 27.98 -14.75 -8.98
C ALA A 175 27.91 -13.28 -8.54
N VAL A 176 27.45 -12.99 -7.32
CA VAL A 176 27.46 -11.67 -6.69
C VAL A 176 28.68 -11.51 -5.77
N THR A 177 28.93 -12.43 -4.84
CA THR A 177 30.08 -12.34 -3.91
C THR A 177 31.43 -12.45 -4.61
N SER A 178 31.53 -13.18 -5.73
CA SER A 178 32.74 -13.18 -6.57
C SER A 178 33.03 -11.82 -7.23
N ARG A 179 32.01 -10.96 -7.43
CA ARG A 179 32.21 -9.56 -7.87
C ARG A 179 32.64 -8.65 -6.72
N PHE A 180 32.29 -9.00 -5.49
CA PHE A 180 32.62 -8.27 -4.26
C PHE A 180 33.76 -8.92 -3.48
N GLN A 181 34.86 -9.25 -4.16
CA GLN A 181 36.13 -9.52 -3.46
C GLN A 181 36.57 -8.29 -2.67
N THR A 182 36.71 -8.46 -1.36
CA THR A 182 37.33 -7.48 -0.46
C THR A 182 38.81 -7.30 -0.85
N PRO A 183 39.27 -6.08 -1.15
CA PRO A 183 40.68 -5.85 -1.46
C PRO A 183 41.55 -6.05 -0.22
N ARG A 184 42.83 -6.36 -0.43
CA ARG A 184 43.81 -6.51 0.67
C ARG A 184 43.84 -5.23 1.53
N THR A 185 43.92 -5.39 2.85
CA THR A 185 43.93 -4.28 3.84
C THR A 185 44.92 -3.16 3.47
N ASN A 186 46.12 -3.51 3.01
CA ASN A 186 47.15 -2.55 2.60
C ASN A 186 46.70 -1.63 1.43
N VAL A 187 45.77 -2.08 0.57
CA VAL A 187 45.19 -1.25 -0.51
C VAL A 187 44.17 -0.29 0.09
N ILE A 188 43.28 -0.79 0.96
CA ILE A 188 42.28 0.02 1.66
C ILE A 188 42.95 1.14 2.46
N LEU A 189 44.00 0.81 3.22
CA LEU A 189 44.73 1.77 4.04
C LEU A 189 45.45 2.84 3.20
N LYS A 190 46.08 2.46 2.08
CA LYS A 190 46.70 3.41 1.14
C LYS A 190 45.67 4.35 0.50
N THR A 191 44.55 3.81 0.04
CA THR A 191 43.48 4.62 -0.56
C THR A 191 42.85 5.56 0.48
N ALA A 192 42.56 5.07 1.69
CA ALA A 192 42.05 5.90 2.79
C ALA A 192 43.02 7.03 3.16
N ALA A 193 44.31 6.75 3.30
CA ALA A 193 45.33 7.76 3.60
C ALA A 193 45.37 8.88 2.54
N VAL A 194 45.30 8.54 1.25
CA VAL A 194 45.27 9.54 0.16
C VAL A 194 44.03 10.43 0.24
N PHE A 195 42.84 9.87 0.48
CA PHE A 195 41.62 10.68 0.60
C PHE A 195 41.55 11.48 1.91
N ILE A 196 42.15 10.99 3.00
CA ILE A 196 42.30 11.77 4.25
C ILE A 196 43.23 12.97 4.02
N VAL A 197 44.38 12.77 3.36
CA VAL A 197 45.30 13.88 3.02
C VAL A 197 44.64 14.90 2.09
N LEU A 198 43.88 14.44 1.08
CA LEU A 198 43.08 15.33 0.20
C LEU A 198 42.03 16.13 1.00
N GLY A 199 41.33 15.50 1.94
CA GLY A 199 40.36 16.16 2.81
C GLY A 199 41.00 17.21 3.73
N VAL A 200 42.14 16.88 4.34
CA VAL A 200 42.91 17.82 5.17
C VAL A 200 43.45 18.99 4.33
N LEU A 201 43.96 18.73 3.13
CA LEU A 201 44.41 19.77 2.19
C LEU A 201 43.26 20.71 1.78
N THR A 202 42.06 20.16 1.61
CA THR A 202 40.83 20.92 1.29
C THR A 202 40.41 21.86 2.42
N VAL A 203 40.63 21.46 3.69
CA VAL A 203 40.32 22.29 4.86
C VAL A 203 41.41 23.33 5.15
N LEU A 204 42.68 23.00 4.92
CA LEU A 204 43.82 23.89 5.19
C LEU A 204 44.06 24.94 4.10
N PHE A 205 43.67 24.66 2.85
CA PHE A 205 43.86 25.56 1.71
C PHE A 205 42.54 25.78 0.95
N PRO A 206 41.58 26.53 1.52
CA PRO A 206 40.39 26.97 0.80
C PRO A 206 40.78 27.99 -0.28
N THR A 207 40.50 27.67 -1.54
CA THR A 207 40.71 28.55 -2.70
C THR A 207 39.47 29.41 -2.98
N GLU A 208 39.67 30.68 -3.33
CA GLU A 208 38.55 31.62 -3.60
C GLU A 208 37.70 31.19 -4.80
N GLU A 209 38.28 30.52 -5.80
CA GLU A 209 37.57 29.90 -6.93
C GLU A 209 36.93 28.53 -6.60
N GLY A 210 36.89 28.16 -5.31
CA GLY A 210 36.32 26.90 -4.82
C GLY A 210 37.23 25.67 -5.00
N PRO A 211 36.83 24.49 -4.49
CA PRO A 211 37.69 23.31 -4.36
C PRO A 211 37.93 22.54 -5.68
N THR A 212 37.72 23.18 -6.84
CA THR A 212 37.75 22.58 -8.19
C THR A 212 39.03 21.78 -8.46
N PHE A 213 40.19 22.29 -8.04
CA PHE A 213 41.48 21.62 -8.17
C PHE A 213 41.59 20.36 -7.28
N GLN A 214 41.13 20.43 -6.03
CA GLN A 214 41.13 19.32 -5.07
C GLN A 214 40.16 18.21 -5.53
N VAL A 215 38.99 18.60 -6.08
CA VAL A 215 38.02 17.69 -6.70
C VAL A 215 38.65 16.98 -7.91
N ALA A 216 39.29 17.72 -8.83
CA ALA A 216 39.97 17.12 -9.98
C ALA A 216 41.08 16.13 -9.56
N LEU A 217 41.87 16.48 -8.54
CA LEU A 217 42.92 15.61 -8.00
C LEU A 217 42.33 14.33 -7.36
N SER A 218 41.19 14.44 -6.66
CA SER A 218 40.46 13.28 -6.11
C SER A 218 39.87 12.36 -7.20
N LEU A 219 39.40 12.93 -8.32
CA LEU A 219 38.94 12.17 -9.49
C LEU A 219 40.11 11.43 -10.16
N MET A 220 41.26 12.10 -10.35
CA MET A 220 42.47 11.46 -10.88
C MET A 220 42.96 10.32 -9.97
N ALA A 221 42.99 10.52 -8.65
CA ALA A 221 43.33 9.47 -7.68
C ALA A 221 42.36 8.28 -7.75
N THR A 222 41.06 8.55 -7.90
CA THR A 222 40.03 7.52 -8.07
C THR A 222 40.27 6.69 -9.34
N ILE A 223 40.49 7.35 -10.49
CA ILE A 223 40.77 6.69 -11.77
C ILE A 223 42.09 5.88 -11.68
N TYR A 224 43.11 6.41 -11.00
CA TYR A 224 44.39 5.70 -10.78
C TYR A 224 44.21 4.40 -9.98
N PHE A 225 43.53 4.44 -8.82
CA PHE A 225 43.30 3.23 -8.02
C PHE A 225 42.43 2.19 -8.74
N ILE A 226 41.42 2.62 -9.51
CA ILE A 226 40.62 1.71 -10.33
C ILE A 226 41.47 1.13 -11.48
N ASN A 227 42.36 1.91 -12.10
CA ASN A 227 43.27 1.43 -13.15
C ASN A 227 44.31 0.45 -12.63
N ASP A 228 44.86 0.66 -11.42
CA ASP A 228 45.77 -0.30 -10.80
C ASP A 228 45.07 -1.65 -10.53
N ARG A 229 43.80 -1.64 -10.13
CA ARG A 229 43.00 -2.87 -9.93
C ARG A 229 42.57 -3.55 -11.22
N LEU A 230 42.11 -2.79 -12.23
CA LEU A 230 41.51 -3.33 -13.46
C LEU A 230 42.52 -3.51 -14.62
N LYS A 231 43.73 -2.94 -14.50
CA LYS A 231 44.79 -2.89 -15.53
C LYS A 231 44.28 -2.46 -16.91
N SER A 232 43.26 -1.60 -16.95
CA SER A 232 42.55 -1.21 -18.18
C SER A 232 42.12 0.26 -18.10
N LYS A 233 42.89 1.12 -18.77
CA LYS A 233 42.74 2.60 -18.72
C LYS A 233 41.30 3.04 -19.05
N PHE A 234 40.72 2.51 -20.14
CA PHE A 234 39.37 2.88 -20.58
C PHE A 234 38.27 2.48 -19.58
N ARG A 235 38.35 1.26 -19.02
CA ARG A 235 37.38 0.81 -18.00
C ARG A 235 37.53 1.61 -16.70
N ALA A 236 38.75 1.95 -16.32
CA ALA A 236 39.02 2.75 -15.13
C ALA A 236 38.53 4.21 -15.26
N LEU A 237 38.69 4.82 -16.43
CA LEU A 237 38.13 6.13 -16.74
C LEU A 237 36.59 6.11 -16.63
N LEU A 238 35.94 5.14 -17.28
CA LEU A 238 34.48 5.02 -17.30
C LEU A 238 33.90 4.79 -15.90
N TYR A 239 34.48 3.87 -15.11
CA TYR A 239 34.05 3.64 -13.73
C TYR A 239 34.40 4.81 -12.79
N GLY A 240 35.52 5.51 -13.01
CA GLY A 240 35.89 6.70 -12.24
C GLY A 240 34.90 7.86 -12.44
N ILE A 241 34.57 8.18 -13.70
CA ILE A 241 33.56 9.20 -14.04
C ILE A 241 32.18 8.80 -13.52
N GLY A 242 31.77 7.53 -13.68
CA GLY A 242 30.49 7.04 -13.17
C GLY A 242 30.40 7.09 -11.63
N ALA A 243 31.44 6.65 -10.92
CA ALA A 243 31.52 6.74 -9.47
C ALA A 243 31.54 8.19 -8.97
N PHE A 244 32.24 9.09 -9.68
CA PHE A 244 32.24 10.52 -9.39
C PHE A 244 30.84 11.13 -9.54
N GLY A 245 30.15 10.90 -10.66
CA GLY A 245 28.79 11.42 -10.86
C GLY A 245 27.80 10.95 -9.79
N VAL A 246 27.86 9.67 -9.39
CA VAL A 246 27.05 9.13 -8.29
C VAL A 246 27.44 9.77 -6.95
N SER A 247 28.74 9.90 -6.66
CA SER A 247 29.24 10.46 -5.40
C SER A 247 28.94 11.95 -5.27
N TRP A 248 29.00 12.69 -6.38
CA TRP A 248 28.60 14.09 -6.47
C TRP A 248 27.11 14.26 -6.19
N LEU A 249 26.25 13.46 -6.85
CA LEU A 249 24.79 13.52 -6.66
C LEU A 249 24.40 13.16 -5.21
N VAL A 250 25.02 12.13 -4.63
CA VAL A 250 24.85 11.77 -3.20
C VAL A 250 25.38 12.87 -2.27
N GLY A 251 26.52 13.48 -2.60
CA GLY A 251 27.13 14.57 -1.83
C GLY A 251 26.28 15.83 -1.83
N THR A 252 25.81 16.28 -3.00
CA THR A 252 24.87 17.41 -3.12
C THR A 252 23.56 17.12 -2.39
N PHE A 253 23.00 15.91 -2.54
CA PHE A 253 21.78 15.51 -1.82
C PHE A 253 21.98 15.55 -0.30
N LEU A 254 23.11 15.05 0.21
CA LEU A 254 23.46 15.15 1.64
C LEU A 254 23.62 16.60 2.09
N MET A 255 24.37 17.42 1.37
CA MET A 255 24.63 18.82 1.74
C MET A 255 23.30 19.61 1.83
N VAL A 256 22.45 19.48 0.81
CA VAL A 256 21.12 20.14 0.73
C VAL A 256 20.12 19.57 1.76
N SER A 257 20.23 18.28 2.14
CA SER A 257 19.32 17.64 3.10
C SER A 257 19.76 17.77 4.56
N VAL A 258 21.04 18.01 4.83
CA VAL A 258 21.63 18.04 6.18
C VAL A 258 21.91 19.47 6.66
N ILE A 259 22.01 20.46 5.76
CA ILE A 259 22.24 21.87 6.11
C ILE A 259 21.05 22.77 5.70
N PRO A 260 19.96 22.78 6.49
CA PRO A 260 19.02 23.90 6.49
C PRO A 260 19.71 25.20 6.95
N PRO A 261 19.26 26.39 6.52
CA PRO A 261 19.79 27.69 6.95
C PRO A 261 19.40 28.09 8.40
N VAL A 262 19.24 27.10 9.29
CA VAL A 262 18.77 27.23 10.68
C VAL A 262 19.93 27.44 11.67
N LEU A 263 21.17 27.19 11.25
CA LEU A 263 22.36 27.24 12.10
C LEU A 263 22.84 28.68 12.41
N ARG A 264 22.15 29.36 13.32
CA ARG A 264 22.66 30.54 14.05
C ARG A 264 22.66 30.30 15.56
N GLY A 265 23.84 30.03 16.13
CA GLY A 265 24.11 30.14 17.57
C GLY A 265 24.32 28.83 18.35
N LEU A 266 25.11 28.91 19.43
CA LEU A 266 25.56 27.77 20.25
C LEU A 266 24.45 27.09 21.07
N ARG A 267 23.27 27.70 21.24
CA ARG A 267 22.14 27.13 22.00
C ARG A 267 21.52 25.87 21.36
N SER A 268 21.92 25.50 20.14
CA SER A 268 21.41 24.31 19.44
C SER A 268 21.80 22.99 20.11
N LEU A 269 22.90 22.91 20.86
CA LEU A 269 23.32 21.66 21.52
C LEU A 269 22.36 21.24 22.64
N GLU A 270 21.90 22.17 23.50
CA GLU A 270 20.86 21.88 24.51
C GLU A 270 19.52 21.51 23.87
N VAL A 271 19.16 22.16 22.75
CA VAL A 271 17.95 21.80 22.00
C VAL A 271 18.08 20.39 21.41
N THR A 272 19.27 20.01 20.93
CA THR A 272 19.52 18.68 20.35
C THR A 272 19.52 17.58 21.43
N THR A 273 20.13 17.81 22.61
CA THR A 273 20.09 16.84 23.71
C THR A 273 18.71 16.75 24.36
N SER A 274 17.95 17.85 24.46
CA SER A 274 16.54 17.83 24.92
C SER A 274 15.55 17.25 23.90
N LEU A 275 15.90 17.24 22.60
CA LEU A 275 15.19 16.49 21.56
C LEU A 275 15.42 14.98 21.67
N LEU A 276 16.64 14.56 22.02
CA LEU A 276 17.02 13.15 22.19
C LEU A 276 16.54 12.51 23.51
N THR A 277 16.15 13.32 24.51
CA THR A 277 15.79 12.84 25.86
C THR A 277 14.30 12.89 26.20
N ARG A 278 13.43 13.40 25.32
CA ARG A 278 11.97 13.26 25.46
C ARG A 278 11.50 11.93 24.86
N GLY A 279 10.80 11.14 25.68
CA GLY A 279 10.65 9.69 25.49
C GLY A 279 9.91 9.24 24.22
N ASN A 280 10.20 8.00 23.82
CA ASN A 280 9.51 7.31 22.73
C ASN A 280 8.01 7.16 23.03
N VAL A 281 7.16 7.85 22.27
CA VAL A 281 5.71 7.66 22.32
C VAL A 281 5.36 6.34 21.63
N ASN A 282 5.02 5.33 22.42
CA ASN A 282 4.61 4.01 21.96
C ASN A 282 3.10 3.83 22.16
N LEU A 283 2.44 3.17 21.21
CA LEU A 283 1.09 2.65 21.45
C LEU A 283 1.17 1.51 22.49
N VAL A 284 0.29 1.57 23.49
CA VAL A 284 0.14 0.53 24.52
C VAL A 284 -1.26 -0.07 24.45
N GLN A 285 -1.43 -1.29 24.94
CA GLN A 285 -2.75 -1.89 25.09
C GLN A 285 -3.50 -1.17 26.23
N ALA A 286 -4.62 -0.53 25.90
CA ALA A 286 -5.50 0.13 26.85
C ALA A 286 -6.82 -0.64 27.00
N LYS A 287 -7.47 -0.52 28.17
CA LYS A 287 -8.86 -0.93 28.33
C LYS A 287 -9.74 0.09 27.61
N VAL A 288 -10.63 -0.37 26.73
CA VAL A 288 -11.65 0.47 26.10
C VAL A 288 -12.81 0.66 27.08
N ASP A 289 -13.36 1.86 27.13
CA ASP A 289 -14.59 2.20 27.87
C ASP A 289 -15.59 2.83 26.91
N LEU A 290 -16.65 2.10 26.55
CA LEU A 290 -17.46 2.43 25.36
C LEU A 290 -18.23 3.74 25.50
N GLU A 291 -18.68 4.09 26.71
CA GLU A 291 -19.34 5.38 27.02
C GLU A 291 -18.43 6.58 26.73
N ASN A 292 -17.11 6.38 26.73
CA ASN A 292 -16.11 7.39 26.42
C ASN A 292 -15.66 7.38 24.94
N HIS A 293 -16.28 6.56 24.08
CA HIS A 293 -15.97 6.48 22.65
C HIS A 293 -17.19 6.47 21.71
N VAL A 294 -18.35 6.02 22.17
CA VAL A 294 -19.58 5.92 21.36
C VAL A 294 -20.61 6.91 21.89
N TYR A 295 -20.99 7.85 21.05
CA TYR A 295 -21.88 8.94 21.40
C TYR A 295 -23.18 8.85 20.58
N VAL A 296 -24.31 8.76 21.27
CA VAL A 296 -25.65 8.76 20.66
C VAL A 296 -26.43 9.94 21.28
N PRO A 297 -26.34 11.15 20.71
CA PRO A 297 -27.13 12.28 21.20
C PRO A 297 -28.62 12.03 20.99
N ASP A 298 -29.43 12.49 21.93
CA ASP A 298 -30.88 12.63 21.75
C ASP A 298 -31.15 13.86 20.86
N LEU A 299 -32.00 13.71 19.84
CA LEU A 299 -32.20 14.67 18.75
C LEU A 299 -33.68 14.84 18.43
N ASP A 300 -34.12 16.07 18.17
CA ASP A 300 -35.49 16.33 17.70
C ASP A 300 -35.69 15.77 16.28
N SER A 301 -36.67 14.90 16.13
CA SER A 301 -37.06 14.31 14.85
C SER A 301 -37.72 15.30 13.87
N ASN A 302 -38.09 16.50 14.33
CA ASN A 302 -38.84 17.50 13.56
C ASN A 302 -38.02 18.74 13.19
N MET A 303 -36.68 18.67 13.24
CA MET A 303 -35.81 19.83 12.96
C MET A 303 -35.97 20.35 11.52
N ASP A 304 -36.03 21.68 11.35
CA ASP A 304 -36.29 22.35 10.06
C ASP A 304 -35.22 22.10 8.98
N SER A 305 -33.97 21.82 9.37
CA SER A 305 -32.84 21.69 8.45
C SER A 305 -31.85 20.56 8.83
N PRO A 306 -32.25 19.28 8.65
CA PRO A 306 -31.47 18.11 9.08
C PRO A 306 -30.03 18.07 8.54
N ASP A 307 -29.85 18.32 7.24
CA ASP A 307 -28.54 18.31 6.59
C ASP A 307 -27.61 19.42 7.15
N GLN A 308 -28.14 20.63 7.37
CA GLN A 308 -27.39 21.75 7.97
C GLN A 308 -26.96 21.41 9.42
N PHE A 309 -27.86 20.84 10.21
CA PHE A 309 -27.55 20.37 11.57
C PHE A 309 -26.40 19.35 11.57
N VAL A 310 -26.42 18.37 10.65
CA VAL A 310 -25.35 17.38 10.51
C VAL A 310 -24.01 18.05 10.18
N GLU A 311 -23.98 19.00 9.24
CA GLU A 311 -22.75 19.71 8.89
C GLU A 311 -22.23 20.59 10.03
N ASP A 312 -23.11 21.26 10.77
CA ASP A 312 -22.74 22.02 11.97
C ASP A 312 -22.22 21.12 13.10
N TYR A 313 -22.80 19.93 13.27
CA TYR A 313 -22.32 18.93 14.22
C TYR A 313 -20.90 18.47 13.88
N ILE A 314 -20.66 18.06 12.62
CA ILE A 314 -19.33 17.61 12.17
C ILE A 314 -18.31 18.77 12.20
N SER A 315 -18.71 19.98 11.83
CA SER A 315 -17.87 21.19 11.99
C SER A 315 -17.51 21.42 13.47
N ASN A 316 -18.46 21.25 14.39
CA ASN A 316 -18.23 21.36 15.83
C ASN A 316 -17.26 20.28 16.34
N LEU A 317 -17.34 19.05 15.85
CA LEU A 317 -16.38 17.97 16.16
C LEU A 317 -14.93 18.30 15.75
N SER A 318 -14.73 19.14 14.71
CA SER A 318 -13.39 19.55 14.29
C SER A 318 -12.72 20.57 15.21
N LYS A 319 -13.49 21.25 16.08
CA LYS A 319 -12.97 22.20 17.09
C LYS A 319 -12.22 21.51 18.23
N THR A 320 -12.38 20.19 18.40
CA THR A 320 -11.78 19.43 19.49
C THR A 320 -10.83 18.34 18.99
N SER A 321 -9.62 18.32 19.54
CA SER A 321 -8.73 17.16 19.46
C SER A 321 -9.32 15.98 20.23
N ILE A 322 -9.17 14.76 19.71
CA ILE A 322 -9.42 13.55 20.50
C ILE A 322 -8.50 13.55 21.72
N ASP A 323 -9.02 13.19 22.89
CA ASP A 323 -8.20 13.03 24.10
C ASP A 323 -7.13 11.94 23.90
N MET A 324 -5.89 12.28 24.22
CA MET A 324 -4.73 11.40 24.08
C MET A 324 -4.56 10.42 25.25
N SER A 325 -5.39 10.52 26.30
CA SER A 325 -5.40 9.57 27.42
C SER A 325 -6.12 8.25 27.09
N LYS A 326 -7.07 8.30 26.14
CA LYS A 326 -7.90 7.17 25.70
C LYS A 326 -7.48 6.66 24.30
N PRO A 327 -7.94 5.48 23.85
CA PRO A 327 -7.82 5.04 22.46
C PRO A 327 -8.26 6.12 21.45
N LEU A 328 -7.47 6.36 20.40
CA LEU A 328 -7.57 7.59 19.59
C LEU A 328 -8.67 7.54 18.50
N TRP A 329 -9.87 7.10 18.86
CA TRP A 329 -11.05 7.00 18.00
C TRP A 329 -12.33 7.33 18.78
N GLU A 330 -13.30 7.92 18.08
CA GLU A 330 -14.63 8.29 18.57
C GLU A 330 -15.66 7.98 17.47
N VAL A 331 -16.87 7.54 17.86
CA VAL A 331 -17.99 7.21 16.97
C VAL A 331 -19.21 8.01 17.42
N TYR A 332 -19.85 8.73 16.50
CA TYR A 332 -21.08 9.46 16.76
C TYR A 332 -22.20 8.90 15.89
N ILE A 333 -23.31 8.48 16.49
CA ILE A 333 -24.48 7.94 15.79
C ILE A 333 -25.58 9.00 15.86
N LEU A 334 -25.88 9.64 14.73
CA LEU A 334 -26.92 10.66 14.62
C LEU A 334 -28.17 10.04 14.02
N ASN A 335 -29.19 9.83 14.84
CA ASN A 335 -30.50 9.32 14.43
C ASN A 335 -31.35 10.44 13.81
N VAL A 336 -30.84 11.01 12.70
CA VAL A 336 -31.44 12.13 11.98
C VAL A 336 -31.57 11.79 10.50
N LYS A 337 -32.78 11.98 9.95
CA LYS A 337 -33.09 11.75 8.55
C LYS A 337 -32.67 12.97 7.72
N THR A 338 -31.72 12.79 6.81
CA THR A 338 -31.25 13.81 5.85
C THR A 338 -31.81 13.56 4.45
N ALA A 339 -31.43 14.40 3.48
CA ALA A 339 -31.82 14.20 2.09
C ALA A 339 -31.29 12.88 1.46
N GLU A 340 -30.15 12.35 1.93
CA GLU A 340 -29.53 11.12 1.39
C GLU A 340 -29.58 9.90 2.33
N ALA A 341 -29.91 10.03 3.62
CA ALA A 341 -29.87 8.91 4.58
C ALA A 341 -30.92 8.99 5.72
N GLU A 342 -31.31 7.83 6.27
CA GLU A 342 -32.22 7.72 7.42
C GLU A 342 -31.53 8.01 8.78
N ALA A 343 -30.22 7.79 8.86
CA ALA A 343 -29.36 8.05 10.01
C ALA A 343 -27.89 8.11 9.56
N LEU A 344 -27.00 8.68 10.38
CA LEU A 344 -25.57 8.82 10.07
C LEU A 344 -24.68 8.23 11.17
N VAL A 345 -23.52 7.69 10.77
CA VAL A 345 -22.44 7.26 11.68
C VAL A 345 -21.15 7.98 11.30
N ILE A 346 -20.65 8.83 12.20
CA ILE A 346 -19.43 9.62 12.01
C ILE A 346 -18.28 8.95 12.77
N PHE A 347 -17.26 8.52 12.04
CA PHE A 347 -16.03 7.95 12.61
C PHE A 347 -14.92 9.02 12.68
N LYS A 348 -14.63 9.51 13.90
CA LYS A 348 -13.56 10.48 14.16
C LYS A 348 -12.33 9.72 14.68
N ILE A 349 -11.36 9.48 13.79
CA ILE A 349 -10.21 8.59 14.03
C ILE A 349 -8.90 9.36 13.84
N HIS A 350 -7.99 9.30 14.81
CA HIS A 350 -6.71 10.01 14.71
C HIS A 350 -5.76 9.34 13.71
N HIS A 351 -5.15 10.14 12.83
CA HIS A 351 -4.31 9.70 11.71
C HIS A 351 -3.00 8.99 12.14
N SER A 352 -2.69 8.92 13.44
CA SER A 352 -1.62 8.04 13.96
C SER A 352 -1.97 6.55 13.91
N ILE A 353 -3.27 6.19 13.88
CA ILE A 353 -3.74 4.81 13.79
C ILE A 353 -3.43 4.23 12.39
N GLY A 354 -3.73 4.98 11.33
CA GLY A 354 -3.37 4.58 9.97
C GLY A 354 -3.66 5.67 8.93
N ASP A 355 -3.22 5.42 7.69
CA ASP A 355 -3.59 6.26 6.55
C ASP A 355 -5.01 5.99 6.06
N GLY A 356 -5.58 6.93 5.29
CA GLY A 356 -6.98 6.89 4.86
C GLY A 356 -7.42 5.55 4.26
N LEU A 357 -6.59 4.90 3.42
CA LEU A 357 -6.94 3.58 2.89
C LEU A 357 -6.93 2.49 3.96
N ALA A 358 -5.97 2.52 4.90
CA ALA A 358 -5.93 1.56 6.01
C ALA A 358 -7.16 1.70 6.93
N ILE A 359 -7.61 2.93 7.18
CA ILE A 359 -8.84 3.21 7.95
C ILE A 359 -10.08 2.80 7.15
N SER A 360 -10.21 3.19 5.87
CA SER A 360 -11.34 2.77 5.01
C SER A 360 -11.42 1.25 4.89
N SER A 361 -10.31 0.55 4.68
CA SER A 361 -10.31 -0.92 4.61
C SER A 361 -10.67 -1.58 5.94
N MET A 362 -10.29 -0.99 7.09
CA MET A 362 -10.72 -1.46 8.40
C MET A 362 -12.25 -1.34 8.55
N LEU A 363 -12.81 -0.15 8.32
CA LEU A 363 -14.25 0.08 8.43
C LEU A 363 -15.04 -0.81 7.47
N LEU A 364 -14.55 -1.01 6.23
CA LEU A 364 -15.21 -1.82 5.21
C LEU A 364 -15.04 -3.34 5.42
N SER A 365 -14.13 -3.80 6.30
CA SER A 365 -14.07 -5.21 6.72
C SER A 365 -15.21 -5.61 7.67
N CYS A 366 -15.82 -4.64 8.35
CA CYS A 366 -17.03 -4.81 9.16
C CYS A 366 -18.33 -4.78 8.34
N ALA A 367 -18.24 -4.51 7.03
CA ALA A 367 -19.38 -4.48 6.14
C ALA A 367 -19.58 -5.82 5.41
N ARG A 368 -20.76 -6.01 4.82
CA ARG A 368 -21.17 -7.18 4.02
C ARG A 368 -21.96 -6.74 2.79
N LYS A 369 -22.03 -7.56 1.74
CA LYS A 369 -22.81 -7.22 0.54
C LYS A 369 -24.31 -7.29 0.85
N VAL A 370 -25.10 -6.35 0.33
CA VAL A 370 -26.58 -6.41 0.46
C VAL A 370 -27.14 -7.65 -0.26
N SER A 371 -26.50 -8.08 -1.36
CA SER A 371 -26.88 -9.27 -2.12
C SER A 371 -26.44 -10.61 -1.50
N ASP A 372 -25.48 -10.60 -0.57
CA ASP A 372 -24.95 -11.79 0.10
C ASP A 372 -24.33 -11.38 1.46
N PRO A 373 -25.08 -11.53 2.57
CA PRO A 373 -24.63 -11.10 3.90
C PRO A 373 -23.39 -11.80 4.45
N GLU A 374 -22.94 -12.91 3.86
CA GLU A 374 -21.70 -13.57 4.28
C GLU A 374 -20.46 -13.04 3.53
N GLN A 375 -20.64 -12.37 2.38
CA GLN A 375 -19.53 -11.88 1.57
C GLN A 375 -19.03 -10.49 1.98
N LEU A 376 -17.70 -10.35 1.98
CA LEU A 376 -17.01 -9.07 2.09
C LEU A 376 -17.20 -8.19 0.84
N PRO A 377 -17.18 -6.84 0.95
CA PRO A 377 -17.26 -5.93 -0.18
C PRO A 377 -16.15 -6.15 -1.22
N THR A 378 -16.47 -6.10 -2.52
CA THR A 378 -15.46 -6.30 -3.57
C THR A 378 -14.93 -4.98 -4.11
N PHE A 379 -13.61 -4.89 -4.25
CA PHE A 379 -12.89 -3.69 -4.68
C PHE A 379 -12.32 -3.87 -6.09
N PRO A 380 -12.15 -2.79 -6.87
CA PRO A 380 -11.67 -2.88 -8.24
C PRO A 380 -10.18 -3.27 -8.29
N LEU A 381 -9.92 -4.56 -8.48
CA LEU A 381 -8.56 -5.11 -8.61
C LEU A 381 -7.83 -4.54 -9.83
N GLN A 382 -6.59 -4.10 -9.60
CA GLN A 382 -5.74 -3.54 -10.63
C GLN A 382 -5.17 -4.65 -11.53
N LYS A 383 -5.96 -5.10 -12.53
CA LYS A 383 -5.55 -6.12 -13.50
C LYS A 383 -4.20 -5.75 -14.14
N ALA A 384 -3.26 -6.71 -14.13
CA ALA A 384 -1.99 -6.56 -14.83
C ALA A 384 -2.23 -6.29 -16.31
N ALA A 385 -1.45 -5.37 -16.89
CA ALA A 385 -1.59 -5.02 -18.30
C ALA A 385 -1.27 -6.23 -19.18
N VAL A 386 -2.25 -6.69 -19.97
CA VAL A 386 -2.05 -7.78 -20.93
C VAL A 386 -0.99 -7.34 -21.93
N SER A 387 0.17 -8.01 -21.91
CA SER A 387 1.28 -7.68 -22.81
C SER A 387 0.90 -8.09 -24.24
N SER A 388 0.44 -7.13 -25.04
CA SER A 388 0.23 -7.33 -26.48
C SER A 388 1.55 -7.78 -27.11
N ASN A 389 1.62 -9.02 -27.58
CA ASN A 389 2.86 -9.66 -28.00
C ASN A 389 3.29 -9.18 -29.40
N LYS A 390 3.65 -7.89 -29.51
CA LYS A 390 4.15 -7.29 -30.74
C LYS A 390 5.57 -7.80 -31.03
N SER A 391 5.78 -8.26 -32.26
CA SER A 391 7.09 -8.71 -32.78
C SER A 391 8.05 -7.52 -33.00
N HIS A 392 8.50 -6.87 -31.93
CA HIS A 392 9.48 -5.79 -32.01
C HIS A 392 10.90 -6.31 -32.19
N PHE A 393 11.67 -5.58 -33.01
CA PHE A 393 13.10 -5.79 -33.18
C PHE A 393 13.82 -5.65 -31.83
N TYR A 394 14.62 -6.66 -31.45
CA TYR A 394 15.21 -6.80 -30.11
C TYR A 394 15.99 -5.55 -29.65
N TRP A 395 16.74 -4.91 -30.55
CA TRP A 395 17.46 -3.67 -30.26
C TRP A 395 16.55 -2.47 -30.01
N TRP A 396 15.40 -2.38 -30.69
CA TRP A 396 14.42 -1.33 -30.46
C TRP A 396 13.79 -1.48 -29.06
N TRP A 397 13.45 -2.71 -28.66
CA TRP A 397 12.97 -3.00 -27.32
C TRP A 397 14.00 -2.65 -26.23
N ILE A 398 15.29 -2.93 -26.46
CA ILE A 398 16.36 -2.46 -25.56
C ILE A 398 16.41 -0.93 -25.49
N PHE A 399 16.38 -0.25 -26.64
CA PHE A 399 16.39 1.22 -26.70
C PHE A 399 15.20 1.83 -25.95
N GLU A 400 13.98 1.35 -26.17
CA GLU A 400 12.79 1.77 -25.42
C GLU A 400 12.96 1.57 -23.91
N LYS A 401 13.52 0.44 -23.45
CA LYS A 401 13.74 0.21 -22.02
C LYS A 401 14.82 1.11 -21.42
N ILE A 402 15.89 1.42 -22.16
CA ILE A 402 16.92 2.38 -21.74
C ILE A 402 16.34 3.80 -21.70
N TRP A 403 15.59 4.20 -22.73
CA TRP A 403 14.95 5.51 -22.80
C TRP A 403 13.92 5.72 -21.69
N MET A 404 13.07 4.73 -21.43
CA MET A 404 12.13 4.78 -20.29
C MET A 404 12.84 4.81 -18.93
N ALA A 405 13.98 4.15 -18.78
CA ALA A 405 14.78 4.23 -17.55
C ALA A 405 15.45 5.62 -17.38
N PHE A 406 15.91 6.22 -18.49
CA PHE A 406 16.44 7.59 -18.49
C PHE A 406 15.35 8.62 -18.15
N LEU A 407 14.17 8.55 -18.79
CA LEU A 407 13.03 9.41 -18.48
C LEU A 407 12.59 9.27 -17.02
N LEU A 408 12.52 8.04 -16.50
CA LEU A 408 12.16 7.77 -15.11
C LEU A 408 13.19 8.36 -14.13
N LEU A 409 14.48 8.26 -14.43
CA LEU A 409 15.54 8.89 -13.64
C LEU A 409 15.45 10.42 -13.69
N TRP A 410 15.32 11.00 -14.89
CA TRP A 410 15.21 12.44 -15.10
C TRP A 410 14.01 13.05 -14.38
N ASN A 411 12.82 12.46 -14.55
CA ASN A 411 11.61 12.90 -13.85
C ASN A 411 11.72 12.75 -12.33
N THR A 412 12.38 11.69 -11.84
CA THR A 412 12.62 11.52 -10.39
C THR A 412 13.53 12.63 -9.85
N LEU A 413 14.60 12.97 -10.56
CA LEU A 413 15.49 14.07 -10.19
C LEU A 413 14.76 15.42 -10.23
N ALA A 414 13.94 15.66 -11.26
CA ALA A 414 13.13 16.85 -11.38
C ALA A 414 12.08 16.98 -10.26
N ASP A 415 11.38 15.90 -9.90
CA ASP A 415 10.37 15.93 -8.84
C ASP A 415 10.99 16.02 -7.44
N VAL A 416 12.16 15.41 -7.21
CA VAL A 416 12.93 15.60 -5.97
C VAL A 416 13.43 17.04 -5.85
N TRP A 417 13.97 17.62 -6.94
CA TRP A 417 14.35 19.03 -7.00
C TRP A 417 13.15 19.96 -6.73
N MET A 418 12.03 19.74 -7.41
CA MET A 418 10.80 20.53 -7.18
C MET A 418 10.28 20.39 -5.76
N SER A 419 10.36 19.20 -5.15
CA SER A 419 9.98 18.99 -3.74
C SER A 419 10.90 19.77 -2.78
N SER A 420 12.21 19.80 -3.03
CA SER A 420 13.17 20.61 -2.28
C SER A 420 12.92 22.12 -2.46
N VAL A 421 12.60 22.54 -3.68
CA VAL A 421 12.27 23.93 -4.03
C VAL A 421 10.96 24.38 -3.37
N VAL A 422 9.92 23.54 -3.34
CA VAL A 422 8.68 23.77 -2.58
C VAL A 422 8.96 23.89 -1.09
N LEU A 423 9.71 22.97 -0.48
CA LEU A 423 10.06 23.02 0.93
C LEU A 423 10.82 24.31 1.30
N MET A 424 11.78 24.74 0.48
CA MET A 424 12.63 25.88 0.80
C MET A 424 11.99 27.24 0.45
N TYR A 425 11.52 27.42 -0.78
CA TYR A 425 11.25 28.74 -1.36
C TYR A 425 9.89 28.89 -2.06
N LEU A 426 9.37 27.84 -2.71
CA LEU A 426 8.25 27.95 -3.65
C LEU A 426 6.90 27.80 -2.95
N LYS A 427 6.42 28.90 -2.37
CA LYS A 427 5.03 29.07 -1.93
C LYS A 427 4.10 29.21 -3.15
N ASP A 428 2.86 28.77 -3.02
CA ASP A 428 1.76 29.13 -3.94
C ASP A 428 1.43 30.63 -3.89
N SER A 429 0.72 31.11 -4.91
CA SER A 429 0.22 32.48 -4.97
C SER A 429 -0.82 32.74 -3.88
N ASP A 430 -0.91 33.99 -3.42
CA ASP A 430 -1.97 34.40 -2.51
C ASP A 430 -3.29 34.54 -3.30
N THR A 431 -4.28 33.72 -2.96
CA THR A 431 -5.51 33.53 -3.77
C THR A 431 -6.73 33.35 -2.86
N PRO A 432 -7.97 33.51 -3.37
CA PRO A 432 -9.21 33.20 -2.64
C PRO A 432 -9.40 31.73 -2.23
N LEU A 433 -8.41 30.86 -2.42
CA LEU A 433 -8.35 29.48 -1.93
C LEU A 433 -7.19 29.25 -0.96
N LYS A 434 -6.29 30.24 -0.79
CA LYS A 434 -5.06 30.08 -0.01
C LYS A 434 -5.34 30.24 1.48
N GLY A 435 -4.98 29.21 2.25
CA GLY A 435 -5.11 29.23 3.70
C GLY A 435 -4.24 30.30 4.36
N ALA A 436 -4.86 31.06 5.26
CA ALA A 436 -4.16 31.99 6.16
C ALA A 436 -3.35 31.24 7.23
N THR A 437 -2.35 31.89 7.82
CA THR A 437 -1.57 31.32 8.93
C THR A 437 -2.49 30.95 10.10
N GLY A 438 -2.40 29.71 10.61
CA GLY A 438 -3.24 29.21 11.70
C GLY A 438 -4.57 28.60 11.25
N VAL A 439 -4.83 28.48 9.95
CA VAL A 439 -6.00 27.79 9.38
C VAL A 439 -6.04 26.28 9.70
N GLU A 440 -4.91 25.72 10.12
CA GLU A 440 -4.78 24.37 10.65
C GLU A 440 -5.43 24.18 12.04
N PHE A 441 -5.69 25.27 12.77
CA PHE A 441 -6.34 25.27 14.10
C PHE A 441 -7.80 25.76 14.06
N ARG A 442 -8.33 26.10 12.88
CA ARG A 442 -9.72 26.54 12.71
C ARG A 442 -10.65 25.35 12.51
N PRO A 443 -11.94 25.46 12.91
CA PRO A 443 -12.93 24.49 12.48
C PRO A 443 -12.99 24.39 10.95
N LYS A 444 -13.39 23.22 10.46
CA LYS A 444 -13.65 23.01 9.04
C LYS A 444 -15.14 22.74 8.83
N ARG A 445 -15.76 23.36 7.84
CA ARG A 445 -17.05 22.95 7.30
C ARG A 445 -16.83 21.74 6.41
N PHE A 446 -17.71 20.75 6.52
CA PHE A 446 -17.69 19.56 5.69
C PHE A 446 -19.00 19.50 4.90
N VAL A 447 -18.90 19.61 3.57
CA VAL A 447 -20.04 19.49 2.65
C VAL A 447 -19.79 18.36 1.66
N HIS A 448 -20.85 17.85 1.02
CA HIS A 448 -20.71 16.84 -0.03
C HIS A 448 -21.75 16.95 -1.16
N ARG A 449 -21.42 16.32 -2.28
CA ARG A 449 -22.31 16.05 -3.43
C ARG A 449 -22.08 14.63 -3.93
N THR A 450 -23.15 13.94 -4.31
CA THR A 450 -23.12 12.58 -4.83
C THR A 450 -23.40 12.59 -6.34
N VAL A 451 -22.39 12.32 -7.16
CA VAL A 451 -22.51 12.32 -8.65
C VAL A 451 -22.47 10.92 -9.25
N SER A 452 -23.00 10.75 -10.46
CA SER A 452 -22.99 9.48 -11.19
C SER A 452 -21.57 9.01 -11.52
N MET A 453 -21.19 7.79 -11.12
CA MET A 453 -19.91 7.21 -11.53
C MET A 453 -19.92 6.83 -13.02
N ASP A 454 -21.09 6.62 -13.64
CA ASP A 454 -21.18 6.36 -15.08
C ASP A 454 -20.91 7.59 -15.93
N ASP A 455 -21.26 8.80 -15.46
CA ASP A 455 -20.84 10.04 -16.11
C ASP A 455 -19.31 10.17 -16.13
N VAL A 456 -18.66 9.88 -14.99
CA VAL A 456 -17.19 9.89 -14.87
C VAL A 456 -16.57 8.78 -15.75
N LYS A 457 -17.19 7.60 -15.87
CA LYS A 457 -16.76 6.53 -16.79
C LYS A 457 -16.93 6.93 -18.26
N LEU A 458 -18.01 7.61 -18.63
CA LEU A 458 -18.30 8.08 -19.99
C LEU A 458 -17.19 9.05 -20.44
N VAL A 459 -16.91 10.07 -19.62
CA VAL A 459 -15.83 11.05 -19.88
C VAL A 459 -14.47 10.36 -19.96
N LYS A 460 -14.16 9.47 -19.00
CA LYS A 460 -12.93 8.67 -18.98
C LYS A 460 -12.73 7.90 -20.30
N ASN A 461 -13.77 7.19 -20.75
CA ASN A 461 -13.68 6.32 -21.92
C ASN A 461 -13.50 7.14 -23.21
N ALA A 462 -14.27 8.22 -23.39
CA ALA A 462 -14.17 9.07 -24.58
C ALA A 462 -12.85 9.86 -24.67
N THR A 463 -12.27 10.26 -23.53
CA THR A 463 -10.98 10.99 -23.48
C THR A 463 -9.75 10.07 -23.42
N ASN A 464 -9.93 8.74 -23.44
CA ASN A 464 -8.88 7.73 -23.24
C ASN A 464 -8.04 7.99 -21.95
N ALA A 465 -8.74 8.33 -20.88
CA ALA A 465 -8.19 8.74 -19.60
C ALA A 465 -8.40 7.69 -18.49
N THR A 466 -7.94 8.00 -17.28
CA THR A 466 -8.28 7.28 -16.05
C THR A 466 -9.23 8.12 -15.19
N ILE A 467 -9.93 7.49 -14.23
CA ILE A 467 -10.83 8.19 -13.31
C ILE A 467 -10.11 9.36 -12.61
N ASN A 468 -8.88 9.16 -12.14
CA ASN A 468 -8.09 10.21 -11.49
C ASN A 468 -7.83 11.41 -12.40
N ASP A 469 -7.60 11.17 -13.70
CA ASP A 469 -7.35 12.25 -14.66
C ASP A 469 -8.64 13.05 -14.93
N VAL A 470 -9.82 12.40 -14.94
CA VAL A 470 -11.13 13.08 -15.04
C VAL A 470 -11.43 13.91 -13.78
N LEU A 471 -11.27 13.33 -12.58
CA LEU A 471 -11.57 14.02 -11.32
C LEU A 471 -10.66 15.25 -11.09
N VAL A 472 -9.38 15.17 -11.47
CA VAL A 472 -8.49 16.35 -11.47
C VAL A 472 -8.91 17.37 -12.53
N GLY A 473 -9.35 16.94 -13.72
CA GLY A 473 -9.88 17.82 -14.76
C GLY A 473 -11.10 18.61 -14.28
N VAL A 474 -12.11 17.92 -13.74
CA VAL A 474 -13.31 18.51 -13.11
C VAL A 474 -12.93 19.47 -11.98
N SER A 475 -12.00 19.07 -11.10
CA SER A 475 -11.54 19.93 -10.00
C SER A 475 -10.81 21.19 -10.49
N THR A 476 -10.01 21.06 -11.55
CA THR A 476 -9.30 22.21 -12.16
C THR A 476 -10.28 23.17 -12.82
N ALA A 477 -11.33 22.66 -13.47
CA ALA A 477 -12.41 23.48 -14.05
C ALA A 477 -13.16 24.24 -12.95
N ALA A 478 -13.73 23.53 -11.97
CA ALA A 478 -14.52 24.12 -10.89
C ALA A 478 -13.75 25.19 -10.11
N LEU A 479 -12.49 24.90 -9.73
CA LEU A 479 -11.65 25.88 -9.04
C LEU A 479 -11.27 27.07 -9.94
N SER A 480 -11.20 26.89 -11.27
CA SER A 480 -11.01 28.01 -12.21
C SER A 480 -12.24 28.92 -12.27
N HIS A 481 -13.46 28.34 -12.30
CA HIS A 481 -14.71 29.11 -12.26
C HIS A 481 -14.90 29.80 -10.90
N TYR A 482 -14.68 29.09 -9.78
CA TYR A 482 -14.73 29.64 -8.42
C TYR A 482 -13.74 30.81 -8.24
N VAL A 483 -12.45 30.62 -8.57
CA VAL A 483 -11.43 31.67 -8.42
C VAL A 483 -11.69 32.85 -9.35
N ASN A 484 -12.15 32.62 -10.59
CA ASN A 484 -12.56 33.70 -11.50
C ASN A 484 -13.71 34.53 -10.92
N ARG A 485 -14.71 33.87 -10.35
CA ARG A 485 -15.87 34.51 -9.71
C ARG A 485 -15.44 35.34 -8.51
N ARG A 486 -14.71 34.76 -7.55
CA ARG A 486 -14.21 35.48 -6.36
C ARG A 486 -13.37 36.72 -6.72
N TYR A 487 -12.50 36.64 -7.74
CA TYR A 487 -11.76 37.82 -8.23
C TYR A 487 -12.64 38.82 -8.99
N GLY A 488 -13.76 38.41 -9.59
CA GLY A 488 -14.76 39.31 -10.17
C GLY A 488 -15.51 40.08 -9.08
N ASP A 489 -16.03 39.36 -8.09
CA ASP A 489 -16.76 39.92 -6.94
C ASP A 489 -15.88 40.93 -6.18
N MET A 490 -14.61 40.60 -5.92
CA MET A 490 -13.62 41.51 -5.30
C MET A 490 -13.30 42.78 -6.11
N LYS A 491 -13.57 42.78 -7.42
CA LYS A 491 -13.31 43.90 -8.34
C LYS A 491 -14.56 44.68 -8.73
N GLY A 492 -15.75 44.24 -8.30
CA GLY A 492 -17.03 44.73 -8.83
C GLY A 492 -17.22 44.46 -10.33
N ALA A 493 -16.56 43.41 -10.86
CA ALA A 493 -16.51 43.11 -12.29
C ALA A 493 -17.54 42.04 -12.71
N GLU A 494 -17.99 42.09 -13.96
CA GLU A 494 -18.96 41.14 -14.51
C GLU A 494 -18.44 39.70 -14.45
N GLN A 495 -19.28 38.78 -13.95
CA GLN A 495 -18.93 37.35 -13.79
C GLN A 495 -18.62 36.63 -15.12
N LYS A 496 -19.08 37.18 -16.26
CA LYS A 496 -18.82 36.62 -17.61
C LYS A 496 -17.45 36.99 -18.19
N LYS A 497 -16.65 37.83 -17.52
CA LYS A 497 -15.29 38.19 -17.97
C LYS A 497 -14.23 37.34 -17.27
N ASN A 498 -13.08 37.18 -17.93
CA ASN A 498 -11.91 36.55 -17.31
C ASN A 498 -11.26 37.56 -16.35
N ASN A 499 -11.52 37.36 -15.06
CA ASN A 499 -11.08 38.19 -13.95
C ASN A 499 -9.82 37.63 -13.26
N LEU A 500 -9.32 36.47 -13.70
CA LEU A 500 -8.12 35.81 -13.15
C LEU A 500 -6.87 36.70 -13.33
N PRO A 501 -6.04 36.88 -12.28
CA PRO A 501 -4.66 37.36 -12.43
C PRO A 501 -3.84 36.48 -13.39
N LYS A 502 -2.74 37.05 -13.90
CA LYS A 502 -1.70 36.28 -14.60
C LYS A 502 -0.90 35.45 -13.60
N ASP A 503 -0.35 34.33 -14.07
CA ASP A 503 0.67 33.52 -13.38
C ASP A 503 0.27 33.05 -11.96
N ILE A 504 -1.01 32.72 -11.77
CA ILE A 504 -1.52 32.09 -10.54
C ILE A 504 -0.90 30.70 -10.37
N ARG A 505 -0.25 30.45 -9.23
CA ARG A 505 0.16 29.10 -8.80
C ARG A 505 -0.79 28.59 -7.73
N ILE A 506 -1.49 27.50 -8.03
CA ILE A 506 -2.17 26.64 -7.06
C ILE A 506 -1.57 25.24 -7.20
N THR A 507 -1.12 24.68 -6.08
CA THR A 507 -0.53 23.34 -6.00
C THR A 507 -1.38 22.47 -5.08
N ALA A 508 -1.80 21.32 -5.58
CA ALA A 508 -2.51 20.30 -4.80
C ALA A 508 -1.52 19.28 -4.21
N THR A 509 -1.63 19.07 -2.90
CA THR A 509 -0.92 18.03 -2.15
C THR A 509 -1.70 16.73 -2.26
N ILE A 510 -1.07 15.69 -2.81
CA ILE A 510 -1.72 14.40 -3.08
C ILE A 510 -1.05 13.30 -2.26
N PRO A 511 -1.70 12.77 -1.21
CA PRO A 511 -1.24 11.56 -0.55
C PRO A 511 -1.49 10.33 -1.44
N ILE A 512 -0.44 9.57 -1.73
CA ILE A 512 -0.49 8.37 -2.58
C ILE A 512 -0.05 7.15 -1.78
N ASN A 513 -0.87 6.10 -1.76
CA ASN A 513 -0.52 4.89 -1.03
C ASN A 513 0.63 4.15 -1.71
N LEU A 514 1.66 3.80 -0.93
CA LEU A 514 2.79 2.99 -1.37
C LEU A 514 2.61 1.50 -1.08
N ARG A 515 1.48 1.10 -0.46
CA ARG A 515 0.99 -0.27 -0.55
C ARG A 515 0.37 -0.47 -1.94
N GLY A 516 0.69 -1.59 -2.59
CA GLY A 516 -0.22 -2.14 -3.60
C GLY A 516 -1.54 -2.50 -2.92
N TYR A 517 -2.66 -2.42 -3.66
CA TYR A 517 -3.97 -2.81 -3.13
C TYR A 517 -3.91 -4.25 -2.62
N ALA A 518 -4.17 -4.41 -1.32
CA ALA A 518 -4.41 -5.72 -0.72
C ALA A 518 -5.90 -6.05 -0.86
N GLU A 519 -6.19 -7.34 -0.96
CA GLU A 519 -7.54 -7.88 -0.79
C GLU A 519 -8.01 -7.58 0.64
N ILE A 520 -9.25 -7.11 0.80
CA ILE A 520 -9.82 -6.93 2.14
C ILE A 520 -10.07 -8.32 2.73
N LYS A 521 -9.52 -8.51 3.92
CA LYS A 521 -9.70 -9.70 4.74
C LYS A 521 -10.81 -9.45 5.76
N ASP A 522 -11.36 -10.52 6.31
CA ASP A 522 -12.31 -10.37 7.41
C ASP A 522 -11.64 -9.72 8.63
N PHE A 523 -12.40 -8.93 9.39
CA PHE A 523 -11.90 -8.20 10.55
C PHE A 523 -11.27 -9.13 11.60
N ALA A 524 -11.79 -10.35 11.80
CA ALA A 524 -11.18 -11.34 12.68
C ALA A 524 -9.81 -11.82 12.14
N GLU A 525 -9.69 -12.08 10.84
CA GLU A 525 -8.41 -12.46 10.22
C GLU A 525 -7.39 -11.30 10.13
N MET A 526 -7.85 -10.06 10.31
CA MET A 526 -7.00 -8.90 10.52
C MET A 526 -6.47 -8.81 11.95
N MET A 527 -7.30 -9.15 12.95
CA MET A 527 -6.95 -9.10 14.37
C MET A 527 -6.07 -10.27 14.83
N ASP A 528 -6.37 -11.50 14.42
CA ASP A 528 -5.65 -12.72 14.82
C ASP A 528 -4.21 -12.82 14.26
N ASN A 529 -3.84 -11.95 13.33
CA ASN A 529 -2.69 -12.16 12.46
C ASN A 529 -1.94 -10.85 12.21
N GLU A 530 -0.97 -10.52 13.08
CA GLU A 530 -0.13 -9.29 13.10
C GLU A 530 0.48 -8.83 11.75
N LYS A 531 0.38 -9.65 10.71
CA LYS A 531 1.00 -9.52 9.39
C LYS A 531 0.01 -9.24 8.27
N THR A 532 -1.31 -9.45 8.44
CA THR A 532 -2.29 -9.34 7.35
C THR A 532 -2.57 -7.88 7.00
N ILE A 533 -3.08 -7.07 7.93
CA ILE A 533 -3.26 -5.63 7.73
C ILE A 533 -2.68 -4.87 8.93
N LYS A 534 -1.45 -4.40 8.78
CA LYS A 534 -0.85 -3.48 9.76
C LYS A 534 -1.40 -2.07 9.58
N LEU A 535 -2.34 -1.68 10.43
CA LEU A 535 -2.71 -0.28 10.68
C LEU A 535 -1.42 0.54 10.88
N SER A 536 -1.18 1.49 9.98
CA SER A 536 0.07 2.22 9.82
C SER A 536 -0.07 3.33 8.78
N ASN A 537 0.90 4.24 8.72
CA ASN A 537 1.04 5.22 7.65
C ASN A 537 2.09 4.77 6.61
N LYS A 538 1.67 4.59 5.36
CA LYS A 538 2.54 4.29 4.19
C LYS A 538 2.14 5.11 2.95
N ALA A 539 1.82 6.39 3.16
CA ALA A 539 1.60 7.34 2.08
C ALA A 539 2.91 8.07 1.70
N GLY A 540 3.20 8.15 0.41
CA GLY A 540 4.06 9.18 -0.16
C GLY A 540 3.24 10.42 -0.51
N VAL A 541 3.89 11.52 -0.88
CA VAL A 541 3.23 12.77 -1.29
C VAL A 541 3.67 13.16 -2.69
N ILE A 542 2.72 13.61 -3.51
CA ILE A 542 2.95 14.31 -4.79
C ILE A 542 2.48 15.76 -4.66
N PHE A 543 3.16 16.66 -5.37
CA PHE A 543 2.71 18.01 -5.67
C PHE A 543 2.19 18.05 -7.11
N LEU A 544 0.89 18.28 -7.29
CA LEU A 544 0.24 18.39 -8.60
C LEU A 544 -0.14 19.85 -8.85
N PRO A 545 0.48 20.56 -9.81
CA PRO A 545 0.06 21.92 -10.15
C PRO A 545 -1.33 21.92 -10.78
N PHE A 546 -2.22 22.75 -10.25
CA PHE A 546 -3.54 23.02 -10.82
C PHE A 546 -3.44 24.27 -11.68
N THR A 547 -3.45 24.10 -13.01
CA THR A 547 -3.35 25.20 -13.97
C THR A 547 -4.70 25.92 -14.08
N ILE A 548 -4.92 26.86 -13.16
CA ILE A 548 -6.11 27.72 -13.08
C ILE A 548 -6.20 28.61 -14.31
N ALA A 549 -7.20 28.35 -15.16
CA ALA A 549 -7.50 29.12 -16.37
C ALA A 549 -8.91 28.75 -16.85
N LEU A 550 -9.70 29.73 -17.29
CA LEU A 550 -10.91 29.46 -18.07
C LEU A 550 -10.53 28.87 -19.44
N ARG A 551 -11.36 27.95 -19.97
CA ARG A 551 -11.14 27.28 -21.27
C ARG A 551 -12.44 27.17 -22.05
N ASP A 552 -12.36 27.41 -23.36
CA ASP A 552 -13.52 27.34 -24.27
C ASP A 552 -13.97 25.89 -24.54
N ASN A 553 -13.03 24.93 -24.49
CA ASN A 553 -13.31 23.49 -24.58
C ASN A 553 -13.17 22.82 -23.20
N PRO A 554 -14.26 22.35 -22.56
CA PRO A 554 -14.20 21.68 -21.25
C PRO A 554 -13.29 20.43 -21.23
N LEU A 555 -13.15 19.73 -22.36
CA LEU A 555 -12.31 18.52 -22.43
C LEU A 555 -10.81 18.81 -22.26
N ASP A 556 -10.37 20.04 -22.50
CA ASP A 556 -8.97 20.43 -22.35
C ASP A 556 -8.49 20.37 -20.89
N TYR A 557 -9.40 20.53 -19.92
CA TYR A 557 -9.07 20.31 -18.50
C TYR A 557 -8.69 18.85 -18.25
N VAL A 558 -9.45 17.89 -18.81
CA VAL A 558 -9.18 16.44 -18.67
C VAL A 558 -7.92 16.03 -19.43
N HIS A 559 -7.70 16.56 -20.64
CA HIS A 559 -6.47 16.30 -21.40
C HIS A 559 -5.23 16.87 -20.70
N HIS A 560 -5.31 18.06 -20.10
CA HIS A 560 -4.22 18.66 -19.33
C HIS A 560 -3.95 17.93 -18.00
N ALA A 561 -5.00 17.55 -17.28
CA ALA A 561 -4.88 16.71 -16.08
C ALA A 561 -4.19 15.38 -16.42
N LYS A 562 -4.63 14.72 -17.49
CA LYS A 562 -4.04 13.47 -17.98
C LYS A 562 -2.55 13.61 -18.29
N SER A 563 -2.13 14.61 -19.06
CA SER A 563 -0.70 14.78 -19.42
C SER A 563 0.17 15.05 -18.18
N THR A 564 -0.32 15.86 -17.24
CA THR A 564 0.39 16.18 -16.00
C THR A 564 0.52 14.96 -15.08
N ILE A 565 -0.56 14.18 -14.91
CA ILE A 565 -0.54 12.97 -14.08
C ILE A 565 0.25 11.85 -14.76
N ASP A 566 0.15 11.65 -16.07
CA ASP A 566 0.96 10.65 -16.79
C ASP A 566 2.47 10.96 -16.70
N ARG A 567 2.89 12.24 -16.67
CA ARG A 567 4.28 12.61 -16.31
C ARG A 567 4.65 12.13 -14.91
N LEU A 568 3.82 12.41 -13.91
CA LEU A 568 4.04 12.05 -12.51
C LEU A 568 4.02 10.52 -12.26
N LYS A 569 3.25 9.76 -13.04
CA LYS A 569 3.29 8.28 -13.07
C LYS A 569 4.65 7.74 -13.54
N HIS A 570 5.47 8.55 -14.23
CA HIS A 570 6.81 8.22 -14.71
C HIS A 570 7.93 8.79 -13.81
N SER A 571 7.73 8.72 -12.48
CA SER A 571 8.67 9.23 -11.46
C SER A 571 8.67 8.36 -10.20
N PHE A 572 9.81 8.24 -9.51
CA PHE A 572 9.90 7.67 -8.16
C PHE A 572 9.76 8.74 -7.04
N GLY A 573 9.48 10.01 -7.39
CA GLY A 573 9.25 11.11 -6.45
C GLY A 573 8.44 10.76 -5.18
N PRO A 574 7.31 10.03 -5.24
CA PRO A 574 6.51 9.69 -4.05
C PRO A 574 7.26 8.76 -3.07
N ILE A 575 8.04 7.84 -3.63
CA ILE A 575 8.87 6.90 -2.86
C ILE A 575 10.06 7.64 -2.25
N CYS A 576 10.69 8.54 -3.01
CA CYS A 576 11.73 9.43 -2.50
C CYS A 576 11.22 10.30 -1.33
N ALA A 577 10.06 10.93 -1.47
CA ALA A 577 9.44 11.75 -0.43
C ALA A 577 9.19 10.96 0.87
N PHE A 578 8.67 9.73 0.76
CA PHE A 578 8.43 8.84 1.92
C PHE A 578 9.72 8.36 2.60
N PHE A 579 10.76 8.02 1.84
CA PHE A 579 12.06 7.68 2.44
C PHE A 579 12.76 8.90 3.04
N SER A 580 12.59 10.09 2.45
CA SER A 580 13.09 11.35 3.03
C SER A 580 12.41 11.69 4.35
N SER A 581 11.07 11.58 4.46
CA SER A 581 10.37 11.87 5.71
C SER A 581 10.75 10.90 6.84
N ILE A 582 10.88 9.59 6.54
CA ILE A 582 11.42 8.59 7.48
C ILE A 582 12.86 8.93 7.90
N SER A 583 13.69 9.41 6.97
CA SER A 583 15.08 9.78 7.25
C SER A 583 15.16 11.02 8.13
N ILE A 584 14.32 12.04 7.89
CA ILE A 584 14.23 13.24 8.72
C ILE A 584 13.80 12.88 10.16
N VAL A 585 12.78 12.03 10.33
CA VAL A 585 12.37 11.56 11.67
C VAL A 585 13.51 10.84 12.39
N LYS A 586 14.31 10.02 11.69
CA LYS A 586 15.41 9.25 12.28
C LYS A 586 16.67 10.07 12.59
N LEU A 587 16.96 11.10 11.79
CA LEU A 587 18.18 11.91 11.92
C LEU A 587 17.99 13.17 12.78
N PHE A 588 16.81 13.77 12.71
CA PHE A 588 16.51 15.08 13.32
C PHE A 588 15.31 15.05 14.29
N GLY A 589 14.66 13.89 14.46
CA GLY A 589 13.54 13.70 15.38
C GLY A 589 12.19 14.20 14.85
N VAL A 590 11.12 13.79 15.56
CA VAL A 590 9.73 14.04 15.14
C VAL A 590 9.41 15.54 15.04
N LYS A 591 9.93 16.39 15.94
CA LYS A 591 9.64 17.84 15.90
C LYS A 591 10.13 18.51 14.61
N VAL A 592 11.31 18.12 14.12
CA VAL A 592 11.84 18.67 12.85
C VAL A 592 11.02 18.14 11.67
N ALA A 593 10.62 16.87 11.68
CA ALA A 593 9.74 16.31 10.67
C ALA A 593 8.37 17.01 10.61
N VAL A 594 7.76 17.33 11.76
CA VAL A 594 6.51 18.10 11.85
C VAL A 594 6.69 19.53 11.33
N ALA A 595 7.78 20.21 11.69
CA ALA A 595 8.06 21.56 11.19
C ALA A 595 8.29 21.60 9.67
N VAL A 596 9.00 20.61 9.12
CA VAL A 596 9.19 20.42 7.67
C VAL A 596 7.85 20.17 6.98
N LEU A 597 7.01 19.28 7.52
CA LEU A 597 5.72 18.92 6.94
C LEU A 597 4.71 20.08 6.99
N GLY A 598 4.64 20.82 8.11
CA GLY A 598 3.83 22.02 8.23
C GLY A 598 4.28 23.14 7.28
N ARG A 599 5.59 23.28 7.03
CA ARG A 599 6.11 24.19 6.01
C ARG A 599 5.67 23.78 4.60
N VAL A 600 5.67 22.49 4.28
CA VAL A 600 5.15 21.98 3.00
C VAL A 600 3.67 22.33 2.85
N PHE A 601 2.81 21.93 3.80
CA PHE A 601 1.37 22.17 3.73
C PHE A 601 1.00 23.68 3.70
N SER A 602 1.75 24.53 4.40
CA SER A 602 1.54 25.99 4.33
C SER A 602 2.05 26.64 3.04
N HIS A 603 2.87 25.92 2.25
CA HIS A 603 3.30 26.37 0.92
C HIS A 603 2.28 25.99 -0.17
N THR A 604 1.66 24.81 -0.09
CA THR A 604 0.57 24.31 -0.96
C THR A 604 -0.81 24.89 -0.62
N THR A 605 -1.81 24.70 -1.50
CA THR A 605 -3.13 25.38 -1.38
C THR A 605 -4.30 24.43 -1.19
N VAL A 606 -4.25 23.24 -1.80
CA VAL A 606 -5.34 22.26 -1.80
C VAL A 606 -4.80 20.90 -1.39
N VAL A 607 -5.53 20.10 -0.62
CA VAL A 607 -5.29 18.65 -0.52
C VAL A 607 -6.24 17.93 -1.48
N PHE A 608 -5.75 16.98 -2.28
CA PHE A 608 -6.58 16.20 -3.22
C PHE A 608 -6.36 14.70 -3.02
N SER A 609 -7.43 13.94 -2.82
CA SER A 609 -7.38 12.49 -2.58
C SER A 609 -8.54 11.75 -3.25
N ASN A 610 -8.28 10.54 -3.76
CA ASN A 610 -9.31 9.64 -4.31
C ASN A 610 -9.09 8.20 -3.81
N ILE A 611 -10.09 7.66 -3.13
CA ILE A 611 -10.12 6.30 -2.61
C ILE A 611 -11.21 5.51 -3.36
N ALA A 612 -10.82 4.37 -3.95
CA ALA A 612 -11.79 3.47 -4.57
C ALA A 612 -12.42 2.56 -3.51
N GLY A 613 -13.72 2.70 -3.31
CA GLY A 613 -14.52 1.87 -2.40
C GLY A 613 -15.16 0.65 -3.09
N PRO A 614 -16.19 0.06 -2.46
CA PRO A 614 -16.92 -1.10 -2.97
C PRO A 614 -17.56 -0.87 -4.34
N LEU A 615 -17.63 -1.95 -5.13
CA LEU A 615 -18.35 -1.98 -6.39
C LEU A 615 -19.85 -2.21 -6.20
N GLU A 616 -20.22 -3.03 -5.22
CA GLU A 616 -21.60 -3.37 -4.87
C GLU A 616 -22.17 -2.48 -3.75
N GLU A 617 -23.49 -2.56 -3.54
CA GLU A 617 -24.14 -2.06 -2.33
C GLU A 617 -23.79 -2.93 -1.12
N ILE A 618 -23.55 -2.28 0.02
CA ILE A 618 -23.12 -2.94 1.26
C ILE A 618 -23.98 -2.51 2.45
N SER A 619 -24.02 -3.35 3.47
CA SER A 619 -24.58 -3.04 4.79
C SER A 619 -23.51 -3.16 5.88
N MET A 620 -23.71 -2.44 6.99
CA MET A 620 -23.04 -2.69 8.26
C MET A 620 -24.09 -3.17 9.26
N TYR A 621 -23.86 -4.33 9.88
CA TYR A 621 -24.78 -4.92 10.88
C TYR A 621 -26.26 -4.97 10.42
N GLY A 622 -26.49 -5.22 9.12
CA GLY A 622 -27.83 -5.29 8.52
C GLY A 622 -28.38 -3.97 7.97
N HIS A 623 -27.80 -2.82 8.33
CA HIS A 623 -28.21 -1.50 7.83
C HIS A 623 -27.51 -1.16 6.50
N PRO A 624 -28.22 -0.98 5.37
CA PRO A 624 -27.61 -0.60 4.09
C PRO A 624 -26.96 0.79 4.15
N ILE A 625 -25.78 0.94 3.52
CA ILE A 625 -25.08 2.23 3.42
C ILE A 625 -25.59 3.01 2.21
N ALA A 626 -26.03 4.25 2.42
CA ALA A 626 -26.47 5.15 1.35
C ALA A 626 -25.29 5.79 0.57
N TYR A 627 -24.28 6.29 1.29
CA TYR A 627 -23.08 6.95 0.75
C TYR A 627 -21.88 6.82 1.72
N ILE A 628 -20.67 7.20 1.28
CA ILE A 628 -19.46 7.23 2.12
C ILE A 628 -18.71 8.54 1.83
N SER A 629 -18.57 9.40 2.84
CA SER A 629 -17.98 10.75 2.72
C SER A 629 -16.75 10.89 3.64
N PRO A 630 -15.52 10.56 3.17
CA PRO A 630 -14.30 10.70 3.95
C PRO A 630 -13.71 12.12 3.85
N SER A 631 -13.17 12.65 4.94
CA SER A 631 -12.41 13.91 4.93
C SER A 631 -11.37 13.96 6.06
N VAL A 632 -10.49 14.97 6.05
CA VAL A 632 -9.46 15.22 7.06
C VAL A 632 -9.38 16.70 7.44
N TYR A 633 -8.82 17.00 8.61
CA TYR A 633 -8.59 18.35 9.13
C TYR A 633 -7.27 18.42 9.91
N GLY A 634 -6.88 19.61 10.40
CA GLY A 634 -5.64 19.80 11.16
C GLY A 634 -4.37 20.07 10.32
N HIS A 635 -4.53 20.49 9.06
CA HIS A 635 -3.44 20.86 8.15
C HIS A 635 -3.66 22.27 7.56
N ALA A 636 -2.61 22.85 6.97
CA ALA A 636 -2.52 24.28 6.67
C ALA A 636 -3.15 24.70 5.32
N GLU A 637 -3.71 23.77 4.56
CA GLU A 637 -4.59 24.09 3.44
C GLU A 637 -6.00 24.52 3.91
N ALA A 638 -6.61 25.46 3.17
CA ALA A 638 -7.99 25.88 3.40
C ALA A 638 -9.01 25.01 2.66
N LEU A 639 -8.58 24.17 1.72
CA LEU A 639 -9.44 23.28 0.93
C LEU A 639 -8.89 21.85 0.90
N THR A 640 -9.75 20.90 1.24
CA THR A 640 -9.51 19.46 1.16
C THR A 640 -10.55 18.85 0.23
N LEU A 641 -10.12 18.31 -0.91
CA LEU A 641 -10.93 17.62 -1.91
C LEU A 641 -10.78 16.10 -1.76
N HIS A 642 -11.84 15.43 -1.34
CA HIS A 642 -11.92 13.97 -1.27
C HIS A 642 -12.91 13.42 -2.28
N PHE A 643 -12.52 12.31 -2.92
CA PHE A 643 -13.35 11.54 -3.82
C PHE A 643 -13.44 10.09 -3.33
N GLN A 644 -14.65 9.56 -3.28
CA GLN A 644 -14.94 8.22 -2.78
C GLN A 644 -15.98 7.54 -3.67
N SER A 645 -15.54 6.53 -4.44
CA SER A 645 -16.48 5.71 -5.23
C SER A 645 -17.17 4.68 -4.35
N TYR A 646 -18.47 4.48 -4.52
CA TYR A 646 -19.26 3.46 -3.83
C TYR A 646 -20.52 3.12 -4.62
N ALA A 647 -20.85 1.84 -4.84
CA ALA A 647 -22.14 1.40 -5.42
C ALA A 647 -22.59 2.19 -6.67
N ASN A 648 -21.68 2.35 -7.64
CA ASN A 648 -21.88 3.15 -8.86
C ASN A 648 -22.14 4.67 -8.68
N LYS A 649 -21.97 5.19 -7.47
CA LYS A 649 -21.91 6.63 -7.14
C LYS A 649 -20.44 7.07 -6.97
N MET A 650 -20.21 8.38 -7.07
CA MET A 650 -18.98 9.06 -6.70
C MET A 650 -19.32 10.18 -5.72
N THR A 651 -18.95 10.00 -4.45
CA THR A 651 -19.10 11.05 -3.43
C THR A 651 -17.95 12.03 -3.57
N ILE A 652 -18.26 13.31 -3.76
CA ILE A 652 -17.33 14.44 -3.73
C ILE A 652 -17.49 15.10 -2.36
N SER A 653 -16.45 15.07 -1.53
CA SER A 653 -16.48 15.55 -0.15
C SER A 653 -15.48 16.69 0.02
N LEU A 654 -15.93 17.85 0.49
CA LEU A 654 -15.10 19.02 0.75
C LEU A 654 -14.87 19.18 2.25
N GLY A 655 -13.65 19.46 2.67
CA GLY A 655 -13.36 20.09 3.95
C GLY A 655 -12.83 21.51 3.71
N VAL A 656 -13.47 22.54 4.27
CA VAL A 656 -13.07 23.94 4.04
C VAL A 656 -12.90 24.76 5.31
N ASP A 657 -12.02 25.77 5.28
CA ASP A 657 -12.07 26.90 6.21
C ASP A 657 -13.08 27.95 5.70
N GLU A 658 -14.21 28.13 6.39
CA GLU A 658 -15.29 29.03 5.97
C GLU A 658 -14.84 30.51 5.88
N ALA A 659 -13.83 30.90 6.67
CA ALA A 659 -13.25 32.24 6.59
C ALA A 659 -12.42 32.49 5.31
N THR A 660 -12.00 31.42 4.60
CA THR A 660 -11.33 31.49 3.30
C THR A 660 -12.30 31.18 2.16
N ILE A 661 -13.17 30.18 2.34
CA ILE A 661 -14.16 29.68 1.35
C ILE A 661 -15.55 29.75 1.99
N PRO A 662 -16.22 30.92 1.97
CA PRO A 662 -17.49 31.13 2.68
C PRO A 662 -18.72 30.58 1.94
N ASP A 663 -18.59 30.23 0.65
CA ASP A 663 -19.64 29.60 -0.16
C ASP A 663 -19.29 28.15 -0.59
N PRO A 664 -19.11 27.19 0.36
CA PRO A 664 -18.64 25.83 0.06
C PRO A 664 -19.64 24.97 -0.71
N HIS A 665 -20.95 25.06 -0.42
CA HIS A 665 -21.96 24.36 -1.23
C HIS A 665 -21.85 24.76 -2.71
N ARG A 666 -21.64 26.05 -2.97
CA ARG A 666 -21.48 26.58 -4.33
C ARG A 666 -20.24 26.04 -5.03
N LEU A 667 -19.14 25.81 -4.31
CA LEU A 667 -17.96 25.10 -4.85
C LEU A 667 -18.25 23.62 -5.13
N CYS A 668 -19.11 22.99 -4.32
CA CYS A 668 -19.63 21.65 -4.57
C CYS A 668 -20.51 21.62 -5.84
N ASP A 669 -21.35 22.64 -6.04
CA ASP A 669 -22.18 22.80 -7.23
C ASP A 669 -21.33 23.13 -8.47
N ASP A 670 -20.27 23.96 -8.36
CA ASP A 670 -19.28 24.23 -9.41
C ASP A 670 -18.59 22.93 -9.89
N LEU A 671 -18.37 21.96 -8.98
CA LEU A 671 -17.77 20.66 -9.28
C LEU A 671 -18.73 19.74 -10.06
N GLU A 672 -20.02 19.74 -9.71
CA GLU A 672 -21.05 18.99 -10.43
C GLU A 672 -21.32 19.60 -11.81
N GLU A 673 -21.46 20.94 -11.90
CA GLU A 673 -21.62 21.64 -13.18
C GLU A 673 -20.40 21.43 -14.09
N SER A 674 -19.18 21.45 -13.54
CA SER A 674 -17.97 21.15 -14.30
C SER A 674 -17.98 19.74 -14.89
N LEU A 675 -18.43 18.72 -14.13
CA LEU A 675 -18.58 17.35 -14.66
C LEU A 675 -19.67 17.29 -15.74
N LYS A 676 -20.79 17.98 -15.55
CA LYS A 676 -21.89 18.07 -16.52
C LYS A 676 -21.45 18.70 -17.85
N LEU A 677 -20.79 19.86 -17.82
CA LEU A 677 -20.29 20.54 -19.02
C LEU A 677 -19.22 19.70 -19.76
N ILE A 678 -18.36 19.01 -19.01
CA ILE A 678 -17.37 18.07 -19.58
C ILE A 678 -18.06 16.86 -20.23
N LYS A 679 -19.15 16.34 -19.63
CA LYS A 679 -19.98 15.27 -20.21
C LYS A 679 -20.71 15.72 -21.48
N GLU A 680 -21.33 16.89 -21.46
CA GLU A 680 -22.03 17.47 -22.62
C GLU A 680 -21.07 17.70 -23.79
N ALA A 681 -19.84 18.16 -23.51
CA ALA A 681 -18.78 18.29 -24.51
C ALA A 681 -18.26 16.94 -25.07
N VAL A 682 -18.45 15.81 -24.38
CA VAL A 682 -18.25 14.47 -24.96
C VAL A 682 -19.43 14.09 -25.87
N ILE A 683 -20.66 14.25 -25.38
CA ILE A 683 -21.87 13.83 -26.10
C ILE A 683 -22.01 14.60 -27.42
N ALA A 684 -21.70 15.89 -27.44
CA ALA A 684 -21.68 16.73 -28.64
C ALA A 684 -20.55 16.39 -29.66
N ARG A 685 -19.75 15.34 -29.42
CA ARG A 685 -18.71 14.82 -30.32
C ARG A 685 -18.94 13.35 -30.72
N GLN A 686 -20.10 12.77 -30.39
CA GLN A 686 -20.50 11.41 -30.76
C GLN A 686 -21.57 11.41 -31.85
#